data_AF-A0A3L6QUG2-F1
#
_entry.id   AF-A0A3L6QUG2-F1
#
_cell.length_a   1.000
_cell.length_b   1.000
_cell.length_c   1.000
_cell.angle_alpha   90.00
_cell.angle_beta   90.00
_cell.angle_gamma   90.00
#
_symmetry.space_group_name_H-M   'P 1'
#
loop_
_entity.id
_entity.type
_entity.pdbx_description
1 polymer ?
#
loop_
_entity_poly.entity_id
_entity_poly.type
_entity_poly.pdbx_seq_one_letter_code
_entity_poly.pdbx_strand_id
1 'polypeptide(L)'
;MAADPPLLALLAGALLAAALAAPAAGAASCPHTNLTANFSADLTMLQHQLRGTVRLAANGTCALELSRFDLLAASPSARFWAADGPSMADLAAGRAFSPLPLNRTFRNASLELPFARPLPRLLALYDPDTSSDFGHVFLPNGTASELDTSAAGATERAPTMFDNCIPLSETETYRLRWTLNASAGTVEIGLEAAIGSEYYMAFGWADPKANAPAMIHADVVVAGFTEEGTPFAEDYYISDYTECTLGKDDSPVSGVCPDKVYEDGKNDSVLVYGHRRDGVSFVRYVRKLDSDDTKYDVPVGATDEMEVLWATGKLRPPDTLRQHYLPQNHGGPKDATFGFVRLNLSETVDNCLGPLDADNKEDQERIIADRKTPLLVTSAPAVHYPNPPNPDKVIYINKKEAPLLKVERGVPVKFSVQAGHDVAFYITSDPIGGNATLRNKTEVIYAGGPDAHGVLATPKELVWLPDRNTPDLVYYQSLYEQKMGWKVQVVDGGLSDMYNNSVLLDDQQVTLFWSLSADSISIAARGEKKSGYLAIGFGSGMVNSYTYVAWIGNDGVGRVKTYWIDGKSAAGIHPTSENITFVRCKSENGIITFEFTRPLKPSCSGKVECKNIIDPTTPLKVVWAMGASWSGDDLTDNNMHSVTSSRPIRVLLLRGSAEAEQDLRPVLAVHGFMMFVAWGILLPGGIMAARYLKSLKGDGWYQIHVYLQYSGISIMFLGVLFAAAELRGFFVSSAHVKFGVLALLLAVLQPLNAKFRPSKPANGEVPSRNRILWEYLHVITGRSAIIVGIVALFTGMKHLGHRYDSENVEELTWALMLWVLSVIVIVLCLEYKEVKRRSSDRSVRGHWALGNTEEDDSVDLLHPDDVAIEEENTKPDHSPSLKQKAAEVIAASLETYRSRPFSFWLLLCLSSGPMLTAFPASSLLSRLYYNDGGQSKWILSWVAVAGWPLPALLLLPLYLLGRASPTPLSLALCSWYVLLGFLSAADNLMYAWAYAYLPASTASLVAASSLAFSALFGRAIAKNRLSLSSLNAVVVITAGVVVVALDSGSDRPPGVTARQYALGFALDVLGSALHGLIFALSELVFARVLGRRSFHVVLEQQAAVSLCAFAFTSAGLAAAEGFPAMRREAARFGEAAYANVMVWTAVTFQLGVLGGTGALFLASTVLAGVLNAVRVPLTSVAAVIWFHDPMSGFKILALVITVWGFASYMVGHASVKKTSAS
;
A
#
# COMPACT_ATOMS: atom_id res chain seq x y z
N MET A 1 61.06 16.40 6.19
CA MET A 1 61.53 16.15 7.57
C MET A 1 61.61 14.64 7.70
N ALA A 2 62.81 14.14 7.95
CA ALA A 2 63.17 12.74 7.90
C ALA A 2 62.57 11.93 9.05
N ALA A 3 62.23 10.68 8.77
CA ALA A 3 62.40 9.55 9.68
C ALA A 3 62.39 8.25 8.85
N ASP A 4 63.49 7.52 8.96
CA ASP A 4 63.83 6.25 8.31
C ASP A 4 63.60 5.10 9.35
N PRO A 5 63.92 3.80 9.10
CA PRO A 5 63.02 2.64 8.85
C PRO A 5 63.18 1.59 10.00
N PRO A 6 63.23 0.22 9.88
CA PRO A 6 63.01 -0.77 8.80
C PRO A 6 62.31 -2.09 9.25
N LEU A 7 62.46 -3.18 8.46
CA LEU A 7 62.49 -4.62 8.83
C LEU A 7 61.28 -5.51 8.44
N LEU A 8 61.05 -5.78 7.14
CA LEU A 8 60.28 -6.98 6.73
C LEU A 8 60.44 -7.41 5.25
N ALA A 9 61.52 -7.01 4.57
CA ALA A 9 61.74 -7.34 3.15
C ALA A 9 62.85 -8.38 2.88
N LEU A 10 63.49 -8.94 3.91
CA LEU A 10 64.65 -9.84 3.75
C LEU A 10 64.44 -11.30 4.17
N LEU A 11 63.21 -11.69 4.55
CA LEU A 11 62.88 -13.06 4.95
C LEU A 11 62.12 -13.88 3.89
N ALA A 12 61.64 -13.24 2.82
CA ALA A 12 60.88 -13.92 1.77
C ALA A 12 61.75 -14.62 0.70
N GLY A 13 63.05 -14.33 0.63
CA GLY A 13 63.93 -14.85 -0.42
C GLY A 13 64.60 -16.20 -0.12
N ALA A 14 64.62 -16.66 1.13
CA ALA A 14 65.41 -17.83 1.54
C ALA A 14 64.60 -19.12 1.78
N LEU A 15 63.27 -19.04 1.82
CA LEU A 15 62.39 -20.21 2.02
C LEU A 15 61.88 -20.84 0.71
N LEU A 16 62.12 -20.19 -0.45
CA LEU A 16 61.72 -20.74 -1.75
C LEU A 16 62.75 -21.73 -2.36
N ALA A 17 63.92 -21.90 -1.76
CA ALA A 17 64.98 -22.79 -2.27
C ALA A 17 65.07 -24.15 -1.55
N ALA A 18 64.24 -24.40 -0.52
CA ALA A 18 64.25 -25.65 0.24
C ALA A 18 63.05 -26.58 -0.06
N ALA A 19 62.17 -26.21 -1.00
CA ALA A 19 60.98 -27.00 -1.36
C ALA A 19 61.06 -27.69 -2.75
N LEU A 20 62.24 -27.70 -3.39
CA LEU A 20 62.48 -28.34 -4.70
C LEU A 20 63.50 -29.49 -4.62
N ALA A 21 63.45 -30.26 -3.53
CA ALA A 21 64.16 -31.53 -3.41
C ALA A 21 63.29 -32.55 -2.68
N ALA A 22 62.18 -32.97 -3.32
CA ALA A 22 61.59 -34.26 -3.02
C ALA A 22 62.31 -35.31 -3.88
N PRO A 23 62.75 -36.44 -3.31
CA PRO A 23 63.50 -37.44 -4.04
C PRO A 23 62.59 -38.04 -5.11
N ALA A 24 63.12 -38.21 -6.33
CA ALA A 24 62.53 -39.10 -7.32
C ALA A 24 62.42 -40.49 -6.68
N ALA A 25 61.20 -40.90 -6.34
CA ALA A 25 60.92 -42.26 -5.94
C ALA A 25 61.21 -43.15 -7.16
N GLY A 26 62.36 -43.84 -7.11
CA GLY A 26 62.70 -44.88 -8.06
C GLY A 26 61.56 -45.90 -8.14
N ALA A 27 61.36 -46.44 -9.34
CA ALA A 27 60.42 -47.52 -9.62
C ALA A 27 60.60 -48.65 -8.60
N ALA A 28 59.76 -48.66 -7.56
CA ALA A 28 59.62 -49.77 -6.65
C ALA A 28 58.74 -50.81 -7.35
N SER A 29 59.27 -52.02 -7.55
CA SER A 29 58.48 -53.15 -8.03
C SER A 29 57.24 -53.34 -7.16
N CYS A 30 56.07 -53.45 -7.79
CA CYS A 30 54.82 -53.72 -7.07
C CYS A 30 54.97 -54.98 -6.20
N PRO A 31 54.95 -54.87 -4.86
CA PRO A 31 54.87 -56.06 -4.03
C PRO A 31 53.46 -56.62 -4.24
N HIS A 32 53.32 -57.94 -4.42
CA HIS A 32 52.09 -58.69 -4.72
C HIS A 32 51.82 -58.97 -6.21
N THR A 33 52.62 -59.86 -6.77
CA THR A 33 52.46 -60.50 -8.09
C THR A 33 51.30 -61.51 -8.21
N ASN A 34 50.39 -61.57 -7.23
CA ASN A 34 49.28 -62.54 -7.18
C ASN A 34 47.88 -61.91 -7.10
N LEU A 35 47.73 -60.62 -7.39
CA LEU A 35 46.42 -60.03 -7.61
C LEU A 35 45.96 -60.38 -9.03
N THR A 36 44.86 -61.10 -9.14
CA THR A 36 44.27 -61.56 -10.40
C THR A 36 44.08 -60.37 -11.35
N ALA A 37 44.76 -60.40 -12.49
CA ALA A 37 44.71 -59.35 -13.53
C ALA A 37 43.31 -59.10 -14.14
N ASN A 38 42.26 -59.79 -13.66
CA ASN A 38 40.87 -59.70 -14.11
C ASN A 38 39.93 -59.06 -13.07
N PHE A 39 40.42 -58.35 -12.05
CA PHE A 39 39.54 -57.65 -11.12
C PHE A 39 38.88 -56.42 -11.79
N SER A 40 37.55 -56.43 -11.84
CA SER A 40 36.71 -55.32 -12.28
C SER A 40 35.49 -55.26 -11.37
N ALA A 41 35.22 -54.11 -10.75
CA ALA A 41 34.05 -53.91 -9.89
C ALA A 41 33.45 -52.52 -10.10
N ASP A 42 32.13 -52.41 -10.03
CA ASP A 42 31.42 -51.15 -10.17
C ASP A 42 31.31 -50.45 -8.80
N LEU A 43 31.39 -49.12 -8.82
CA LEU A 43 31.16 -48.29 -7.63
C LEU A 43 29.69 -48.38 -7.21
N THR A 44 29.46 -48.57 -5.92
CA THR A 44 28.13 -48.40 -5.34
C THR A 44 27.80 -46.92 -5.33
N MET A 45 26.61 -46.54 -5.83
CA MET A 45 26.12 -45.18 -5.71
C MET A 45 25.46 -45.03 -4.34
N LEU A 46 25.84 -44.00 -3.56
CA LEU A 46 25.09 -43.55 -2.39
C LEU A 46 24.60 -42.11 -2.55
N GLN A 47 25.42 -41.20 -3.09
CA GLN A 47 25.10 -39.80 -3.39
C GLN A 47 25.93 -39.24 -4.57
N HIS A 48 25.69 -37.98 -4.92
CA HIS A 48 26.35 -37.22 -5.99
C HIS A 48 26.28 -37.86 -7.38
N GLN A 49 25.23 -38.67 -7.63
CA GLN A 49 25.08 -39.44 -8.87
C GLN A 49 26.35 -40.22 -9.28
N LEU A 50 27.06 -40.77 -8.29
CA LEU A 50 28.30 -41.50 -8.49
C LEU A 50 28.12 -42.74 -9.37
N ARG A 51 28.93 -42.86 -10.43
CA ARG A 51 29.09 -44.10 -11.23
C ARG A 51 30.53 -44.27 -11.68
N GLY A 52 30.91 -45.51 -11.95
CA GLY A 52 32.20 -45.84 -12.53
C GLY A 52 32.60 -47.27 -12.24
N THR A 53 33.51 -47.79 -13.06
CA THR A 53 34.07 -49.14 -12.91
C THR A 53 35.54 -49.03 -12.55
N VAL A 54 35.93 -49.66 -11.44
CA VAL A 54 37.32 -49.76 -10.97
C VAL A 54 37.93 -51.06 -11.47
N ARG A 55 39.10 -50.95 -12.11
CA ARG A 55 39.91 -52.06 -12.60
C ARG A 55 41.33 -51.97 -12.07
N LEU A 56 41.96 -53.13 -11.94
CA LEU A 56 43.40 -53.19 -11.67
C LEU A 56 44.16 -53.08 -13.01
N ALA A 57 45.11 -52.15 -13.10
CA ALA A 57 45.87 -51.94 -14.34
C ALA A 57 46.68 -53.21 -14.72
N ALA A 58 46.52 -53.69 -15.95
CA ALA A 58 47.11 -54.96 -16.41
C ALA A 58 48.65 -54.91 -16.64
N ASN A 59 49.27 -53.73 -16.60
CA ASN A 59 50.63 -53.50 -17.11
C ASN A 59 51.75 -53.50 -16.05
N GLY A 60 51.52 -54.04 -14.85
CA GLY A 60 52.52 -54.06 -13.77
C GLY A 60 52.79 -52.68 -13.13
N THR A 61 52.02 -51.67 -13.51
CA THR A 61 51.95 -50.35 -12.88
C THR A 61 51.03 -50.45 -11.65
N CYS A 62 51.52 -50.08 -10.46
CA CYS A 62 50.70 -50.05 -9.22
C CYS A 62 49.65 -48.93 -9.26
N ALA A 63 48.63 -49.06 -10.11
CA ALA A 63 47.57 -48.07 -10.29
C ALA A 63 46.20 -48.74 -10.42
N LEU A 64 45.18 -48.10 -9.88
CA LEU A 64 43.76 -48.42 -10.13
C LEU A 64 43.27 -47.57 -11.30
N GLU A 65 42.73 -48.23 -12.32
CA GLU A 65 42.10 -47.57 -13.46
C GLU A 65 40.60 -47.42 -13.17
N LEU A 66 40.13 -46.19 -13.10
CA LEU A 66 38.73 -45.85 -12.97
C LEU A 66 38.22 -45.39 -14.34
N SER A 67 37.21 -46.08 -14.86
CA SER A 67 36.62 -45.81 -16.18
C SER A 67 35.12 -45.52 -16.04
N ARG A 68 34.54 -44.79 -17.00
CA ARG A 68 33.14 -44.32 -16.97
C ARG A 68 32.80 -43.58 -15.68
N PHE A 69 33.73 -42.74 -15.21
CA PHE A 69 33.58 -42.05 -13.94
C PHE A 69 32.68 -40.81 -14.07
N ASP A 70 31.56 -40.88 -13.37
CA ASP A 70 30.59 -39.81 -13.23
C ASP A 70 30.45 -39.45 -11.76
N LEU A 71 30.52 -38.15 -11.47
CA LEU A 71 30.35 -37.61 -10.12
C LEU A 71 29.99 -36.12 -10.21
N LEU A 72 28.94 -35.70 -9.51
CA LEU A 72 28.63 -34.27 -9.33
C LEU A 72 29.70 -33.59 -8.47
N ALA A 73 30.02 -32.33 -8.78
CA ALA A 73 30.98 -31.56 -8.00
C ALA A 73 30.66 -31.59 -6.49
N ALA A 74 31.58 -32.14 -5.70
CA ALA A 74 31.46 -32.23 -4.25
C ALA A 74 32.23 -31.09 -3.56
N SER A 75 32.36 -31.17 -2.24
CA SER A 75 33.13 -30.19 -1.47
C SER A 75 34.63 -30.23 -1.83
N PRO A 76 35.38 -29.14 -1.57
CA PRO A 76 36.84 -29.13 -1.73
C PRO A 76 37.58 -30.17 -0.87
N SER A 77 36.96 -30.65 0.21
CA SER A 77 37.53 -31.65 1.10
C SER A 77 37.24 -33.09 0.68
N ALA A 78 36.26 -33.33 -0.18
CA ALA A 78 35.95 -34.64 -0.73
C ALA A 78 37.10 -35.22 -1.58
N ARG A 79 37.43 -36.50 -1.32
CA ARG A 79 38.56 -37.21 -1.97
C ARG A 79 38.33 -38.72 -1.98
N PHE A 80 39.17 -39.43 -2.74
CA PHE A 80 39.25 -40.89 -2.63
C PHE A 80 39.83 -41.29 -1.27
N TRP A 81 39.16 -42.21 -0.58
CA TRP A 81 39.37 -42.54 0.82
C TRP A 81 39.53 -44.04 0.99
N ALA A 82 40.56 -44.44 1.74
CA ALA A 82 40.87 -45.81 2.08
C ALA A 82 40.34 -46.14 3.47
N ALA A 83 39.52 -47.17 3.58
CA ALA A 83 38.95 -47.65 4.85
C ALA A 83 38.92 -49.18 4.90
N ASP A 84 38.69 -49.72 6.10
CA ASP A 84 38.57 -51.17 6.34
C ASP A 84 37.13 -51.69 6.15
N GLY A 85 36.14 -50.80 6.17
CA GLY A 85 34.73 -51.10 5.98
C GLY A 85 33.89 -49.85 5.70
N PRO A 86 32.59 -50.01 5.37
CA PRO A 86 31.69 -48.91 5.05
C PRO A 86 31.01 -48.29 6.29
N SER A 87 31.32 -48.78 7.51
CA SER A 87 30.71 -48.24 8.72
C SER A 87 31.22 -46.83 9.03
N MET A 88 30.46 -46.05 9.79
CA MET A 88 30.87 -44.70 10.20
C MET A 88 32.20 -44.72 10.97
N ALA A 89 32.42 -45.73 11.82
CA ALA A 89 33.66 -45.86 12.58
C ALA A 89 34.85 -46.18 11.67
N ASP A 90 34.69 -47.09 10.70
CA ASP A 90 35.74 -47.49 9.77
C ASP A 90 36.12 -46.35 8.82
N LEU A 91 35.13 -45.61 8.31
CA LEU A 91 35.34 -44.44 7.45
C LEU A 91 36.02 -43.29 8.23
N ALA A 92 35.63 -43.06 9.48
CA ALA A 92 36.28 -42.06 10.34
C ALA A 92 37.74 -42.41 10.68
N ALA A 93 38.06 -43.72 10.83
CA ALA A 93 39.42 -44.21 11.05
C ALA A 93 40.25 -44.32 9.75
N GLY A 94 39.62 -44.16 8.59
CA GLY A 94 40.24 -44.24 7.28
C GLY A 94 41.20 -43.07 6.99
N ARG A 95 41.71 -43.04 5.77
CA ARG A 95 42.68 -42.02 5.33
C ARG A 95 42.53 -41.69 3.85
N ALA A 96 43.03 -40.53 3.44
CA ALA A 96 43.09 -40.15 2.03
C ALA A 96 43.91 -41.18 1.22
N PHE A 97 43.30 -41.76 0.19
CA PHE A 97 43.95 -42.66 -0.76
C PHE A 97 44.63 -41.87 -1.89
N SER A 98 43.98 -40.81 -2.37
CA SER A 98 44.50 -39.90 -3.40
C SER A 98 44.43 -38.44 -2.93
N PRO A 99 45.40 -37.59 -3.29
CA PRO A 99 45.34 -36.16 -3.05
C PRO A 99 44.38 -35.43 -4.01
N LEU A 100 43.83 -36.09 -5.03
CA LEU A 100 42.94 -35.49 -6.01
C LEU A 100 41.62 -35.04 -5.35
N PRO A 101 41.31 -33.73 -5.32
CA PRO A 101 40.02 -33.25 -4.82
C PRO A 101 38.89 -33.56 -5.80
N LEU A 102 37.70 -33.83 -5.27
CA LEU A 102 36.49 -34.16 -6.02
C LEU A 102 35.56 -32.95 -6.21
N ASN A 103 36.12 -31.75 -6.34
CA ASN A 103 35.39 -30.47 -6.32
C ASN A 103 34.85 -30.00 -7.68
N ARG A 104 34.89 -30.87 -8.70
CA ARG A 104 34.40 -30.59 -10.05
C ARG A 104 33.52 -31.73 -10.52
N THR A 105 32.63 -31.46 -11.46
CA THR A 105 31.81 -32.50 -12.07
C THR A 105 32.66 -33.34 -13.02
N PHE A 106 32.68 -34.66 -12.81
CA PHE A 106 33.30 -35.62 -13.71
C PHE A 106 32.24 -36.17 -14.66
N ARG A 107 32.53 -36.17 -15.96
CA ARG A 107 31.64 -36.65 -17.01
C ARG A 107 32.36 -37.68 -17.86
N ASN A 108 32.02 -38.95 -17.68
CA ASN A 108 32.64 -40.10 -18.34
C ASN A 108 34.18 -40.02 -18.31
N ALA A 109 34.73 -39.69 -17.14
CA ALA A 109 36.17 -39.49 -17.00
C ALA A 109 36.89 -40.84 -16.84
N SER A 110 38.13 -40.89 -17.32
CA SER A 110 39.07 -41.97 -17.01
C SER A 110 40.17 -41.43 -16.10
N LEU A 111 40.37 -42.06 -14.95
CA LEU A 111 41.37 -41.66 -13.95
C LEU A 111 42.27 -42.83 -13.62
N GLU A 112 43.58 -42.59 -13.51
CA GLU A 112 44.53 -43.54 -12.94
C GLU A 112 44.92 -43.09 -11.54
N LEU A 113 44.70 -43.95 -10.55
CA LEU A 113 45.03 -43.70 -9.14
C LEU A 113 46.25 -44.53 -8.75
N PRO A 114 47.47 -43.95 -8.77
CA PRO A 114 48.68 -44.67 -8.38
C PRO A 114 48.69 -44.91 -6.87
N PHE A 115 49.16 -46.08 -6.45
CA PHE A 115 49.31 -46.44 -5.04
C PHE A 115 50.68 -47.02 -4.74
N ALA A 116 51.22 -46.68 -3.57
CA ALA A 116 52.53 -47.15 -3.07
C ALA A 116 52.42 -48.05 -1.82
N ARG A 117 51.19 -48.27 -1.33
CA ARG A 117 50.86 -49.03 -0.12
C ARG A 117 49.97 -50.24 -0.50
N PRO A 118 49.78 -51.24 0.39
CA PRO A 118 48.82 -52.32 0.15
C PRO A 118 47.44 -51.76 -0.17
N LEU A 119 46.73 -52.43 -1.08
CA LEU A 119 45.36 -52.05 -1.43
C LEU A 119 44.48 -52.06 -0.17
N PRO A 120 43.68 -51.01 0.07
CA PRO A 120 42.72 -51.01 1.17
C PRO A 120 41.61 -52.03 0.89
N ARG A 121 40.92 -52.49 1.93
CA ARG A 121 39.76 -53.38 1.76
C ARG A 121 38.59 -52.65 1.09
N LEU A 122 38.43 -51.36 1.35
CA LEU A 122 37.39 -50.51 0.78
C LEU A 122 37.97 -49.19 0.28
N LEU A 123 37.59 -48.82 -0.95
CA LEU A 123 37.86 -47.52 -1.55
C LEU A 123 36.54 -46.74 -1.63
N ALA A 124 36.41 -45.66 -0.87
CA ALA A 124 35.25 -44.79 -0.82
C ALA A 124 35.53 -43.41 -1.46
N LEU A 125 34.49 -42.73 -1.90
CA LEU A 125 34.51 -41.31 -2.22
C LEU A 125 33.90 -40.57 -1.04
N TYR A 126 34.75 -40.01 -0.19
CA TYR A 126 34.35 -39.56 1.15
C TYR A 126 34.69 -38.10 1.39
N ASP A 127 33.76 -37.38 2.01
CA ASP A 127 33.96 -36.03 2.53
C ASP A 127 34.23 -36.10 4.06
N PRO A 128 35.45 -35.79 4.51
CA PRO A 128 35.80 -35.81 5.92
C PRO A 128 35.20 -34.64 6.74
N ASP A 129 34.78 -33.54 6.12
CA ASP A 129 34.22 -32.39 6.87
C ASP A 129 32.75 -32.59 7.23
N THR A 130 31.99 -33.29 6.39
CA THR A 130 30.57 -33.63 6.62
C THR A 130 30.35 -35.09 7.02
N SER A 131 31.45 -35.87 7.07
CA SER A 131 31.46 -37.32 7.27
C SER A 131 30.52 -38.05 6.31
N SER A 132 30.56 -37.69 5.03
CA SER A 132 29.65 -38.18 3.98
C SER A 132 30.33 -39.19 3.07
N ASP A 133 29.74 -40.37 2.89
CA ASP A 133 30.16 -41.36 1.89
C ASP A 133 29.29 -41.23 0.63
N PHE A 134 29.87 -40.82 -0.49
CA PHE A 134 29.17 -40.73 -1.77
C PHE A 134 29.03 -42.09 -2.45
N GLY A 135 29.82 -43.07 -2.01
CA GLY A 135 29.78 -44.45 -2.47
C GLY A 135 31.17 -45.07 -2.56
N HIS A 136 31.20 -46.39 -2.71
CA HIS A 136 32.42 -47.15 -2.47
C HIS A 136 32.51 -48.43 -3.30
N VAL A 137 33.68 -49.06 -3.27
CA VAL A 137 33.92 -50.38 -3.86
C VAL A 137 34.82 -51.21 -2.94
N PHE A 138 34.54 -52.50 -2.84
CA PHE A 138 35.39 -53.45 -2.13
C PHE A 138 36.51 -53.93 -3.04
N LEU A 139 37.75 -53.89 -2.54
CA LEU A 139 38.93 -54.34 -3.28
C LEU A 139 39.45 -55.66 -2.70
N PRO A 140 40.02 -56.54 -3.54
CA PRO A 140 40.58 -57.81 -3.09
C PRO A 140 41.84 -57.56 -2.25
N ASN A 141 41.80 -57.88 -0.96
CA ASN A 141 42.95 -57.80 -0.06
C ASN A 141 43.67 -59.17 -0.01
N GLY A 142 45.00 -59.17 -0.16
CA GLY A 142 45.84 -60.33 -0.50
C GLY A 142 46.00 -61.44 0.56
N THR A 143 45.03 -61.67 1.44
CA THR A 143 45.01 -62.80 2.38
C THR A 143 43.83 -63.71 2.09
N ALA A 144 44.06 -64.73 1.27
CA ALA A 144 43.14 -65.83 1.04
C ALA A 144 43.09 -66.74 2.28
N SER A 145 42.40 -66.33 3.33
CA SER A 145 41.99 -67.22 4.42
C SER A 145 40.96 -66.53 5.33
N GLU A 146 39.80 -66.19 4.76
CA GLU A 146 38.50 -66.01 5.42
C GLU A 146 37.56 -65.38 4.40
N LEU A 147 37.25 -66.16 3.36
CA LEU A 147 36.11 -65.87 2.49
C LEU A 147 34.88 -66.36 3.25
N ASP A 148 34.37 -65.52 4.17
CA ASP A 148 33.03 -65.73 4.69
C ASP A 148 32.08 -65.82 3.49
N THR A 149 31.34 -66.91 3.44
CA THR A 149 30.48 -67.39 2.36
C THR A 149 29.29 -66.47 2.02
N SER A 150 29.34 -65.19 2.37
CA SER A 150 28.42 -64.14 1.93
C SER A 150 29.02 -63.19 0.88
N ALA A 151 30.34 -63.20 0.66
CA ALA A 151 31.03 -62.31 -0.29
C ALA A 151 31.54 -63.00 -1.58
N ALA A 152 31.16 -64.26 -1.81
CA ALA A 152 31.52 -65.04 -3.00
C ALA A 152 30.50 -64.92 -4.16
N GLY A 153 29.75 -63.81 -4.23
CA GLY A 153 28.75 -63.55 -5.27
C GLY A 153 29.01 -62.33 -6.15
N ALA A 154 30.10 -61.58 -5.94
CA ALA A 154 30.30 -60.27 -6.59
C ALA A 154 30.89 -60.35 -8.01
N THR A 155 30.17 -61.02 -8.91
CA THR A 155 29.95 -60.51 -10.28
C THR A 155 28.56 -59.87 -10.38
N GLU A 156 27.96 -59.46 -9.26
CA GLU A 156 26.75 -58.64 -9.29
C GLU A 156 27.11 -57.22 -9.73
N ARG A 157 26.81 -56.96 -11.01
CA ARG A 157 26.82 -55.63 -11.61
C ARG A 157 25.96 -54.70 -10.77
N ALA A 158 26.45 -53.49 -10.47
CA ALA A 158 25.69 -52.53 -9.67
C ALA A 158 24.31 -52.28 -10.33
N PRO A 159 23.20 -52.22 -9.56
CA PRO A 159 21.84 -52.16 -10.12
C PRO A 159 21.59 -51.00 -11.09
N THR A 160 22.41 -49.95 -11.01
CA THR A 160 22.35 -48.72 -11.81
C THR A 160 23.18 -48.76 -13.09
N MET A 161 23.93 -49.84 -13.34
CA MET A 161 24.84 -49.97 -14.49
C MET A 161 24.19 -50.79 -15.60
N PHE A 162 24.14 -50.22 -16.81
CA PHE A 162 23.58 -50.83 -18.03
C PHE A 162 24.61 -50.87 -19.15
N ASP A 163 24.34 -51.63 -20.20
CA ASP A 163 25.18 -51.68 -21.39
C ASP A 163 24.94 -50.50 -22.32
N ASN A 164 23.69 -50.05 -22.43
CA ASN A 164 23.28 -49.00 -23.35
C ASN A 164 22.57 -47.84 -22.65
N CYS A 165 22.70 -46.63 -23.22
CA CYS A 165 22.00 -45.44 -22.77
C CYS A 165 21.80 -44.38 -23.87
N ILE A 166 20.61 -43.77 -23.91
CA ILE A 166 20.30 -42.59 -24.73
C ILE A 166 19.54 -41.51 -23.93
N PRO A 167 19.80 -40.21 -24.16
CA PRO A 167 18.92 -39.15 -23.68
C PRO A 167 17.62 -39.13 -24.47
N LEU A 168 16.49 -39.02 -23.77
CA LEU A 168 15.15 -38.95 -24.37
C LEU A 168 14.68 -37.50 -24.55
N SER A 169 15.00 -36.61 -23.60
CA SER A 169 14.66 -35.18 -23.66
C SER A 169 15.80 -34.33 -24.23
N GLU A 170 15.47 -33.23 -24.93
CA GLU A 170 16.47 -32.28 -25.45
C GLU A 170 17.31 -31.63 -24.34
N THR A 171 16.73 -31.49 -23.14
CA THR A 171 17.41 -30.96 -21.95
C THR A 171 18.26 -32.01 -21.23
N GLU A 172 18.37 -33.24 -21.76
CA GLU A 172 19.04 -34.41 -21.18
C GLU A 172 18.60 -34.76 -19.74
N THR A 173 17.42 -34.30 -19.32
CA THR A 173 16.87 -34.50 -17.97
C THR A 173 16.18 -35.85 -17.78
N TYR A 174 15.87 -36.56 -18.88
CA TYR A 174 15.30 -37.90 -18.87
C TYR A 174 16.08 -38.80 -19.82
N ARG A 175 16.55 -39.94 -19.32
CA ARG A 175 17.43 -40.88 -20.01
C ARG A 175 16.85 -42.29 -19.94
N LEU A 176 17.01 -43.01 -21.05
CA LEU A 176 16.70 -44.42 -21.16
C LEU A 176 18.00 -45.22 -21.09
N ARG A 177 18.01 -46.24 -20.24
CA ARG A 177 19.07 -47.24 -20.15
C ARG A 177 18.52 -48.62 -20.42
N TRP A 178 19.28 -49.47 -21.09
CA TRP A 178 18.85 -50.85 -21.27
C TRP A 178 19.99 -51.85 -21.38
N THR A 179 19.66 -53.10 -21.06
CA THR A 179 20.51 -54.27 -21.26
C THR A 179 19.64 -55.35 -21.90
N LEU A 180 20.01 -55.81 -23.10
CA LEU A 180 19.26 -56.84 -23.82
C LEU A 180 19.79 -58.23 -23.45
N ASN A 181 18.91 -59.09 -22.94
CA ASN A 181 19.22 -60.51 -22.75
C ASN A 181 18.52 -61.35 -23.83
N ALA A 182 19.15 -61.41 -25.01
CA ALA A 182 18.61 -62.14 -26.15
C ALA A 182 18.38 -63.64 -25.87
N SER A 183 19.21 -64.27 -25.01
CA SER A 183 19.06 -65.68 -24.66
C SER A 183 17.85 -65.98 -23.76
N ALA A 184 17.45 -65.01 -22.93
CA ALA A 184 16.29 -65.14 -22.05
C ALA A 184 15.00 -64.55 -22.68
N GLY A 185 15.10 -63.88 -23.83
CA GLY A 185 13.97 -63.21 -24.46
C GLY A 185 13.46 -62.01 -23.65
N THR A 186 14.34 -61.35 -22.88
CA THR A 186 13.97 -60.22 -22.01
C THR A 186 14.85 -59.00 -22.23
N VAL A 187 14.30 -57.83 -21.95
CA VAL A 187 15.01 -56.55 -21.89
C VAL A 187 14.89 -55.97 -20.49
N GLU A 188 16.01 -55.52 -19.95
CA GLU A 188 16.03 -54.74 -18.73
C GLU A 188 16.03 -53.27 -19.10
N ILE A 189 15.05 -52.52 -18.60
CA ILE A 189 14.90 -51.09 -18.85
C ILE A 189 15.20 -50.33 -17.55
N GLY A 190 16.02 -49.29 -17.65
CA GLY A 190 16.28 -48.32 -16.60
C GLY A 190 15.81 -46.94 -17.02
N LEU A 191 14.81 -46.40 -16.32
CA LEU A 191 14.31 -45.05 -16.50
C LEU A 191 14.97 -44.13 -15.48
N GLU A 192 15.67 -43.10 -15.96
CA GLU A 192 16.49 -42.20 -15.15
C GLU A 192 16.12 -40.74 -15.44
N ALA A 193 15.51 -40.03 -14.48
CA ALA A 193 15.07 -38.65 -14.69
C ALA A 193 15.32 -37.70 -13.50
N ALA A 194 15.72 -36.47 -13.79
CA ALA A 194 15.87 -35.37 -12.82
C ALA A 194 14.50 -34.72 -12.52
N ILE A 195 13.61 -35.46 -11.85
CA ILE A 195 12.22 -35.06 -11.55
C ILE A 195 11.86 -35.26 -10.07
N GLY A 196 10.79 -34.59 -9.62
CA GLY A 196 10.24 -34.75 -8.27
C GLY A 196 9.68 -36.16 -8.01
N SER A 197 9.50 -36.55 -6.75
CA SER A 197 8.92 -37.85 -6.37
C SER A 197 7.44 -37.96 -6.74
N GLU A 198 6.77 -36.81 -6.93
CA GLU A 198 5.36 -36.72 -7.36
C GLU A 198 5.17 -36.86 -8.88
N TYR A 199 6.24 -37.15 -9.63
CA TYR A 199 6.21 -37.32 -11.08
C TYR A 199 6.34 -38.80 -11.49
N TYR A 200 5.69 -39.16 -12.58
CA TYR A 200 5.89 -40.45 -13.26
C TYR A 200 6.90 -40.33 -14.40
N MET A 201 7.53 -41.46 -14.71
CA MET A 201 8.33 -41.72 -15.90
C MET A 201 7.62 -42.79 -16.71
N ALA A 202 7.19 -42.44 -17.92
CA ALA A 202 6.58 -43.39 -18.85
C ALA A 202 7.55 -43.67 -20.00
N PHE A 203 7.61 -44.93 -20.41
CA PHE A 203 8.33 -45.40 -21.58
C PHE A 203 7.60 -46.59 -22.18
N GLY A 204 7.46 -46.62 -23.50
CA GLY A 204 6.76 -47.71 -24.17
C GLY A 204 6.90 -47.72 -25.68
N TRP A 205 6.20 -48.65 -26.32
CA TRP A 205 6.27 -48.94 -27.74
C TRP A 205 5.00 -48.46 -28.44
N ALA A 206 5.17 -47.73 -29.55
CA ALA A 206 4.05 -47.31 -30.38
C ALA A 206 3.52 -48.47 -31.24
N ASP A 207 2.24 -48.43 -31.60
CA ASP A 207 1.63 -49.44 -32.46
C ASP A 207 2.32 -49.47 -33.84
N PRO A 208 2.98 -50.57 -34.23
CA PRO A 208 3.70 -50.69 -35.50
C PRO A 208 2.77 -50.64 -36.72
N LYS A 209 1.44 -50.79 -36.54
CA LYS A 209 0.44 -50.71 -37.62
C LYS A 209 -0.03 -49.28 -37.90
N ALA A 210 0.34 -48.30 -37.06
CA ALA A 210 -0.08 -46.92 -37.23
C ALA A 210 0.69 -46.22 -38.38
N ASN A 211 0.01 -45.37 -39.14
CA ASN A 211 0.62 -44.62 -40.26
C ASN A 211 1.56 -43.49 -39.80
N ALA A 212 1.48 -43.09 -38.52
CA ALA A 212 2.32 -42.08 -37.89
C ALA A 212 2.42 -42.35 -36.39
N PRO A 213 3.52 -41.95 -35.73
CA PRO A 213 3.68 -42.06 -34.28
C PRO A 213 2.52 -41.41 -33.53
N ALA A 214 1.78 -42.23 -32.79
CA ALA A 214 0.72 -41.78 -31.91
C ALA A 214 0.86 -42.49 -30.56
N MET A 215 0.43 -41.80 -29.50
CA MET A 215 0.33 -42.41 -28.17
C MET A 215 -0.87 -43.34 -28.05
N ILE A 216 -1.92 -43.11 -28.84
CA ILE A 216 -3.10 -43.98 -28.85
C ILE A 216 -2.71 -45.36 -29.37
N HIS A 217 -3.16 -46.40 -28.65
CA HIS A 217 -2.83 -47.82 -28.83
C HIS A 217 -1.38 -48.18 -28.53
N ALA A 218 -0.64 -47.30 -27.85
CA ALA A 218 0.69 -47.64 -27.37
C ALA A 218 0.62 -48.41 -26.06
N ASP A 219 1.64 -49.25 -25.90
CA ASP A 219 1.89 -50.10 -24.75
C ASP A 219 3.04 -49.48 -23.96
N VAL A 220 2.74 -49.00 -22.74
CA VAL A 220 3.64 -48.15 -21.96
C VAL A 220 3.77 -48.61 -20.53
N VAL A 221 5.01 -48.66 -20.05
CA VAL A 221 5.29 -48.86 -18.63
C VAL A 221 5.35 -47.50 -17.95
N VAL A 222 4.52 -47.33 -16.93
CA VAL A 222 4.54 -46.17 -16.03
C VAL A 222 5.29 -46.56 -14.77
N ALA A 223 6.38 -45.85 -14.51
CA ALA A 223 7.22 -46.01 -13.33
C ALA A 223 7.24 -44.75 -12.47
N GLY A 224 7.43 -44.90 -11.17
CA GLY A 224 7.48 -43.78 -10.24
C GLY A 224 7.73 -44.23 -8.80
N PHE A 225 7.43 -43.35 -7.85
CA PHE A 225 7.54 -43.61 -6.43
C PHE A 225 6.19 -43.35 -5.74
N THR A 226 5.86 -44.16 -4.74
CA THR A 226 4.71 -43.92 -3.86
C THR A 226 4.97 -42.74 -2.93
N GLU A 227 3.94 -42.28 -2.20
CA GLU A 227 4.09 -41.21 -1.19
C GLU A 227 5.10 -41.59 -0.09
N GLU A 228 5.28 -42.89 0.17
CA GLU A 228 6.24 -43.46 1.11
C GLU A 228 7.64 -43.67 0.50
N GLY A 229 7.87 -43.28 -0.76
CA GLY A 229 9.15 -43.44 -1.45
C GLY A 229 9.42 -44.85 -1.96
N THR A 230 8.41 -45.71 -2.08
CA THR A 230 8.58 -47.06 -2.64
C THR A 230 8.52 -47.01 -4.16
N PRO A 231 9.51 -47.55 -4.91
CA PRO A 231 9.45 -47.56 -6.36
C PRO A 231 8.39 -48.54 -6.88
N PHE A 232 7.79 -48.22 -8.03
CA PHE A 232 6.92 -49.12 -8.78
C PHE A 232 7.13 -48.98 -10.29
N ALA A 233 6.75 -50.02 -11.04
CA ALA A 233 6.67 -50.03 -12.49
C ALA A 233 5.48 -50.93 -12.89
N GLU A 234 4.51 -50.37 -13.60
CA GLU A 234 3.30 -51.07 -14.04
C GLU A 234 3.01 -50.80 -15.52
N ASP A 235 2.47 -51.78 -16.23
CA ASP A 235 2.01 -51.67 -17.63
C ASP A 235 0.67 -50.97 -17.77
N TYR A 236 0.59 -50.11 -18.78
CA TYR A 236 -0.57 -49.33 -19.15
C TYR A 236 -0.78 -49.35 -20.66
N TYR A 237 -2.05 -49.52 -21.04
CA TYR A 237 -2.52 -49.35 -22.40
C TYR A 237 -3.24 -48.00 -22.56
N ILE A 238 -2.87 -47.27 -23.62
CA ILE A 238 -3.44 -45.96 -23.93
C ILE A 238 -4.57 -46.10 -24.95
N SER A 239 -5.83 -46.02 -24.50
CA SER A 239 -6.98 -46.05 -25.42
C SER A 239 -7.50 -44.65 -25.79
N ASP A 240 -7.29 -43.64 -24.94
CA ASP A 240 -7.68 -42.24 -25.13
C ASP A 240 -6.74 -41.31 -24.36
N TYR A 241 -6.71 -40.02 -24.70
CA TYR A 241 -5.89 -38.98 -24.06
C TYR A 241 -6.42 -38.52 -22.69
N THR A 242 -7.42 -39.21 -22.14
CA THR A 242 -8.00 -38.92 -20.83
C THR A 242 -7.37 -39.80 -19.74
N GLU A 243 -7.44 -39.34 -18.49
CA GLU A 243 -7.13 -40.19 -17.33
C GLU A 243 -8.00 -41.46 -17.35
N CYS A 244 -7.53 -42.55 -16.74
CA CYS A 244 -8.27 -43.82 -16.72
C CYS A 244 -9.69 -43.65 -16.16
N THR A 245 -10.67 -44.08 -16.96
CA THR A 245 -12.07 -44.19 -16.55
C THR A 245 -12.49 -45.65 -16.51
N LEU A 246 -12.80 -46.13 -15.31
CA LEU A 246 -13.41 -47.44 -15.10
C LEU A 246 -14.87 -47.36 -15.57
N GLY A 247 -15.25 -48.21 -16.53
CA GLY A 247 -16.62 -48.29 -17.00
C GLY A 247 -17.61 -48.56 -15.87
N LYS A 248 -18.63 -47.72 -15.73
CA LYS A 248 -19.88 -48.08 -15.01
C LYS A 248 -20.97 -48.30 -16.05
N ASP A 249 -21.83 -49.30 -15.82
CA ASP A 249 -23.02 -49.58 -16.61
C ASP A 249 -22.74 -49.80 -18.12
N ASP A 250 -22.05 -50.90 -18.49
CA ASP A 250 -21.74 -51.31 -19.87
C ASP A 250 -20.86 -50.35 -20.71
N SER A 251 -20.28 -49.31 -20.10
CA SER A 251 -19.27 -48.45 -20.76
C SER A 251 -17.92 -49.15 -20.85
N PRO A 252 -17.20 -49.17 -22.00
CA PRO A 252 -15.86 -49.73 -22.07
C PRO A 252 -14.84 -48.89 -21.27
N VAL A 253 -13.82 -49.55 -20.72
CA VAL A 253 -12.67 -48.88 -20.08
C VAL A 253 -12.01 -47.97 -21.11
N SER A 254 -11.78 -46.70 -20.73
CA SER A 254 -11.19 -45.70 -21.63
C SER A 254 -10.21 -44.76 -20.92
N GLY A 255 -9.15 -44.37 -21.64
CA GLY A 255 -8.09 -43.48 -21.18
C GLY A 255 -6.73 -44.18 -21.10
N VAL A 256 -5.84 -43.63 -20.27
CA VAL A 256 -4.55 -44.24 -19.92
C VAL A 256 -4.75 -45.12 -18.69
N CYS A 257 -4.96 -46.42 -18.89
CA CYS A 257 -5.35 -47.36 -17.83
C CYS A 257 -4.32 -48.47 -17.64
N PRO A 258 -4.08 -48.95 -16.40
CA PRO A 258 -3.25 -50.12 -16.17
C PRO A 258 -3.86 -51.37 -16.81
N ASP A 259 -3.03 -52.27 -17.32
CA ASP A 259 -3.52 -53.42 -18.11
C ASP A 259 -4.36 -54.40 -17.29
N LYS A 260 -4.08 -54.49 -16.00
CA LYS A 260 -4.86 -55.27 -15.01
C LYS A 260 -6.35 -54.88 -14.96
N VAL A 261 -6.73 -53.72 -15.48
CA VAL A 261 -8.11 -53.22 -15.52
C VAL A 261 -8.89 -53.78 -16.70
N TYR A 262 -8.22 -54.19 -17.78
CA TYR A 262 -8.87 -54.77 -18.95
C TYR A 262 -9.13 -56.28 -18.75
N GLU A 263 -10.19 -56.78 -19.40
CA GLU A 263 -10.47 -58.22 -19.45
C GLU A 263 -9.32 -58.92 -20.22
N ASP A 264 -8.68 -59.89 -19.55
CA ASP A 264 -7.47 -60.64 -19.96
C ASP A 264 -6.11 -59.91 -19.91
N GLY A 265 -6.06 -58.63 -19.53
CA GLY A 265 -4.82 -57.85 -19.42
C GLY A 265 -3.95 -58.23 -18.22
N LYS A 266 -2.62 -58.26 -18.40
CA LYS A 266 -1.64 -58.62 -17.37
C LYS A 266 -0.57 -57.53 -17.24
N ASN A 267 0.13 -57.54 -16.10
CA ASN A 267 1.29 -56.67 -15.93
C ASN A 267 2.55 -57.49 -16.17
N ASP A 268 3.14 -57.31 -17.35
CA ASP A 268 4.30 -58.06 -17.82
C ASP A 268 5.64 -57.41 -17.46
N SER A 269 5.56 -56.25 -16.81
CA SER A 269 6.68 -55.50 -16.26
C SER A 269 6.97 -55.86 -14.80
N VAL A 270 8.20 -56.34 -14.53
CA VAL A 270 8.65 -56.75 -13.19
C VAL A 270 9.68 -55.76 -12.65
N LEU A 271 9.34 -55.04 -11.57
CA LEU A 271 10.28 -54.15 -10.88
C LEU A 271 11.48 -54.92 -10.31
N VAL A 272 12.69 -54.43 -10.58
CA VAL A 272 13.95 -55.01 -10.07
C VAL A 272 14.54 -54.13 -8.97
N TYR A 273 14.64 -52.83 -9.23
CA TYR A 273 15.32 -51.89 -8.35
C TYR A 273 14.80 -50.48 -8.60
N GLY A 274 14.73 -49.65 -7.56
CA GLY A 274 14.47 -48.23 -7.73
C GLY A 274 15.07 -47.44 -6.58
N HIS A 275 15.55 -46.24 -6.89
CA HIS A 275 16.04 -45.30 -5.90
C HIS A 275 15.79 -43.87 -6.36
N ARG A 276 15.69 -42.98 -5.38
CA ARG A 276 15.71 -41.55 -5.62
C ARG A 276 16.84 -40.95 -4.79
N ARG A 277 17.81 -40.33 -5.46
CA ARG A 277 19.02 -39.77 -4.83
C ARG A 277 19.39 -38.46 -5.51
N ASP A 278 19.72 -37.46 -4.72
CA ASP A 278 20.11 -36.12 -5.19
C ASP A 278 19.09 -35.50 -6.17
N GLY A 279 17.80 -35.77 -5.96
CA GLY A 279 16.74 -35.28 -6.83
C GLY A 279 16.54 -36.05 -8.13
N VAL A 280 17.28 -37.14 -8.36
CA VAL A 280 17.17 -37.99 -9.55
C VAL A 280 16.44 -39.27 -9.20
N SER A 281 15.34 -39.52 -9.93
CA SER A 281 14.51 -40.71 -9.83
C SER A 281 15.03 -41.76 -10.81
N PHE A 282 15.30 -42.97 -10.31
CA PHE A 282 15.76 -44.10 -11.11
C PHE A 282 14.92 -45.34 -10.82
N VAL A 283 14.34 -45.95 -11.86
CA VAL A 283 13.58 -47.21 -11.76
C VAL A 283 14.06 -48.20 -12.81
N ARG A 284 14.41 -49.42 -12.38
CA ARG A 284 14.78 -50.55 -13.22
C ARG A 284 13.71 -51.62 -13.16
N TYR A 285 13.25 -52.06 -14.32
CA TYR A 285 12.32 -53.17 -14.46
C TYR A 285 12.75 -54.10 -15.60
N VAL A 286 12.29 -55.35 -15.56
CA VAL A 286 12.47 -56.34 -16.63
C VAL A 286 11.15 -56.51 -17.36
N ARG A 287 11.22 -56.57 -18.68
CA ARG A 287 10.08 -56.83 -19.56
C ARG A 287 10.45 -57.91 -20.58
N LYS A 288 9.47 -58.75 -20.95
CA LYS A 288 9.64 -59.77 -22.00
C LYS A 288 9.56 -59.13 -23.38
N LEU A 289 10.26 -59.72 -24.36
CA LEU A 289 10.21 -59.26 -25.75
C LEU A 289 8.92 -59.70 -26.46
N ASP A 290 8.42 -60.88 -26.11
CA ASP A 290 7.15 -61.43 -26.61
C ASP A 290 6.23 -61.62 -25.40
N SER A 291 5.06 -60.99 -25.44
CA SER A 291 4.08 -61.04 -24.35
C SER A 291 2.97 -62.05 -24.64
N ASP A 292 2.36 -62.58 -23.58
CA ASP A 292 1.27 -63.56 -23.69
C ASP A 292 -0.07 -62.89 -24.06
N ASP A 293 -0.20 -61.57 -23.89
CA ASP A 293 -1.35 -60.75 -24.32
C ASP A 293 -1.08 -60.15 -25.71
N THR A 294 -1.95 -60.41 -26.68
CA THR A 294 -1.79 -59.92 -28.06
C THR A 294 -2.69 -58.73 -28.38
N LYS A 295 -3.53 -58.31 -27.42
CA LYS A 295 -4.54 -57.28 -27.61
C LYS A 295 -4.10 -55.93 -27.06
N TYR A 296 -3.45 -55.92 -25.90
CA TYR A 296 -3.00 -54.68 -25.25
C TYR A 296 -1.47 -54.49 -25.32
N ASP A 297 -0.71 -55.56 -25.63
CA ASP A 297 0.74 -55.48 -25.73
C ASP A 297 1.26 -55.44 -27.16
N VAL A 298 2.36 -54.71 -27.34
CA VAL A 298 3.10 -54.63 -28.61
C VAL A 298 4.29 -55.59 -28.57
N PRO A 299 4.41 -56.54 -29.53
CA PRO A 299 5.57 -57.43 -29.60
C PRO A 299 6.84 -56.64 -29.94
N VAL A 300 7.91 -56.86 -29.18
CA VAL A 300 9.15 -56.10 -29.26
C VAL A 300 10.22 -56.87 -30.04
N GLY A 301 10.54 -56.40 -31.24
CA GLY A 301 11.64 -56.92 -32.06
C GLY A 301 13.00 -56.51 -31.52
N ALA A 302 13.85 -57.48 -31.13
CA ALA A 302 15.18 -57.19 -30.57
C ALA A 302 16.14 -56.52 -31.58
N THR A 303 15.99 -56.81 -32.88
CA THR A 303 16.85 -56.31 -33.96
C THR A 303 16.18 -55.24 -34.82
N ASP A 304 14.88 -55.03 -34.64
CA ASP A 304 14.09 -54.12 -35.46
C ASP A 304 14.25 -52.68 -34.95
N GLU A 305 14.24 -51.71 -35.87
CA GLU A 305 14.19 -50.30 -35.52
C GLU A 305 12.73 -49.93 -35.21
N MET A 306 12.39 -49.89 -33.93
CA MET A 306 11.02 -49.64 -33.46
C MET A 306 10.82 -48.21 -33.00
N GLU A 307 9.61 -47.68 -33.17
CA GLU A 307 9.24 -46.38 -32.65
C GLU A 307 8.75 -46.49 -31.21
N VAL A 308 9.46 -45.82 -30.30
CA VAL A 308 9.17 -45.78 -28.87
C VAL A 308 8.71 -44.39 -28.47
N LEU A 309 7.91 -44.32 -27.41
CA LEU A 309 7.41 -43.08 -26.86
C LEU A 309 7.76 -42.97 -25.38
N TRP A 310 7.85 -41.73 -24.91
CA TRP A 310 8.17 -41.44 -23.53
C TRP A 310 7.40 -40.21 -23.05
N ALA A 311 7.14 -40.15 -21.75
CA ALA A 311 6.53 -38.99 -21.13
C ALA A 311 6.93 -38.86 -19.65
N THR A 312 6.92 -37.63 -19.15
CA THR A 312 7.07 -37.30 -17.73
C THR A 312 5.97 -36.34 -17.33
N GLY A 313 5.30 -36.59 -16.21
CA GLY A 313 4.19 -35.75 -15.74
C GLY A 313 3.86 -36.02 -14.28
N LYS A 314 2.88 -35.32 -13.71
CA LYS A 314 2.47 -35.53 -12.32
C LYS A 314 1.71 -36.85 -12.17
N LEU A 315 1.96 -37.53 -11.06
CA LEU A 315 1.29 -38.76 -10.70
C LEU A 315 0.20 -38.47 -9.66
N ARG A 316 -1.00 -39.03 -9.83
CA ARG A 316 -2.04 -38.99 -8.81
C ARG A 316 -2.00 -40.25 -7.94
N PRO A 317 -1.94 -40.15 -6.60
CA PRO A 317 -2.03 -41.30 -5.71
C PRO A 317 -3.43 -41.93 -5.72
N PRO A 318 -3.56 -43.22 -5.37
CA PRO A 318 -4.84 -43.90 -5.31
C PRO A 318 -5.75 -43.30 -4.22
N ASP A 319 -7.06 -43.27 -4.50
CA ASP A 319 -8.11 -42.81 -3.59
C ASP A 319 -9.22 -43.86 -3.42
N THR A 320 -10.25 -43.56 -2.63
CA THR A 320 -11.37 -44.48 -2.37
C THR A 320 -12.19 -44.85 -3.61
N LEU A 321 -12.09 -44.08 -4.70
CA LEU A 321 -12.79 -44.30 -5.96
C LEU A 321 -11.87 -44.86 -7.06
N ARG A 322 -10.56 -44.69 -6.96
CA ARG A 322 -9.53 -45.04 -7.95
C ARG A 322 -8.37 -45.74 -7.26
N GLN A 323 -8.32 -47.06 -7.39
CA GLN A 323 -7.38 -47.91 -6.64
C GLN A 323 -5.95 -47.96 -7.22
N HIS A 324 -5.67 -47.21 -8.28
CA HIS A 324 -4.39 -47.23 -8.99
C HIS A 324 -3.77 -45.83 -9.06
N TYR A 325 -2.45 -45.78 -9.21
CA TYR A 325 -1.76 -44.54 -9.53
C TYR A 325 -2.14 -44.11 -10.95
N LEU A 326 -2.50 -42.84 -11.15
CA LEU A 326 -2.96 -42.36 -12.46
C LEU A 326 -2.03 -41.29 -13.01
N PRO A 327 -1.43 -41.51 -14.20
CA PRO A 327 -0.70 -40.47 -14.92
C PRO A 327 -1.61 -39.28 -15.23
N GLN A 328 -1.21 -38.08 -14.80
CA GLN A 328 -1.88 -36.85 -15.21
C GLN A 328 -1.28 -36.33 -16.52
N ASN A 329 -1.95 -35.37 -17.14
CA ASN A 329 -1.47 -34.68 -18.33
C ASN A 329 -0.06 -34.10 -18.09
N HIS A 330 0.90 -34.47 -18.94
CA HIS A 330 2.30 -34.03 -18.87
C HIS A 330 2.48 -32.52 -19.09
N GLY A 331 1.52 -31.83 -19.75
CA GLY A 331 1.36 -30.37 -19.73
C GLY A 331 2.50 -29.48 -20.29
N GLY A 332 3.62 -30.06 -20.70
CA GLY A 332 4.79 -29.35 -21.21
C GLY A 332 4.98 -29.44 -22.73
N PRO A 333 6.01 -28.75 -23.25
CA PRO A 333 6.33 -28.78 -24.67
C PRO A 333 6.82 -30.17 -25.12
N LYS A 334 6.51 -30.51 -26.37
CA LYS A 334 7.03 -31.70 -27.04
C LYS A 334 8.57 -31.68 -26.98
N ASP A 335 9.16 -32.85 -26.82
CA ASP A 335 10.61 -33.12 -26.71
C ASP A 335 11.26 -32.66 -25.39
N ALA A 336 10.49 -31.99 -24.51
CA ALA A 336 10.89 -31.70 -23.13
C ALA A 336 10.17 -32.60 -22.11
N THR A 337 8.85 -32.77 -22.23
CA THR A 337 8.04 -33.60 -21.30
C THR A 337 7.47 -34.86 -21.93
N PHE A 338 7.43 -34.94 -23.26
CA PHE A 338 7.02 -36.14 -23.99
C PHE A 338 7.60 -36.13 -25.41
N GLY A 339 7.82 -37.30 -26.00
CA GLY A 339 8.38 -37.38 -27.36
C GLY A 339 8.34 -38.78 -27.95
N PHE A 340 8.87 -38.90 -29.16
CA PHE A 340 9.02 -40.17 -29.89
C PHE A 340 10.48 -40.32 -30.32
N VAL A 341 11.01 -41.53 -30.17
CA VAL A 341 12.39 -41.87 -30.51
C VAL A 341 12.39 -43.21 -31.25
N ARG A 342 13.33 -43.43 -32.16
CA ARG A 342 13.54 -44.74 -32.78
C ARG A 342 14.63 -45.48 -32.04
N LEU A 343 14.38 -46.74 -31.71
CA LEU A 343 15.26 -47.55 -30.88
C LEU A 343 15.48 -48.92 -31.53
N ASN A 344 16.75 -49.29 -31.65
CA ASN A 344 17.16 -50.66 -31.93
C ASN A 344 17.82 -51.24 -30.67
N LEU A 345 17.18 -52.25 -30.05
CA LEU A 345 17.64 -52.79 -28.78
C LEU A 345 18.97 -53.55 -28.89
N SER A 346 19.31 -54.08 -30.06
CA SER A 346 20.55 -54.80 -30.33
C SER A 346 21.77 -53.91 -30.55
N GLU A 347 21.56 -52.60 -30.75
CA GLU A 347 22.64 -51.64 -30.92
C GLU A 347 23.38 -51.39 -29.61
N THR A 348 24.70 -51.23 -29.68
CA THR A 348 25.54 -50.83 -28.55
C THR A 348 25.78 -49.33 -28.59
N VAL A 349 25.15 -48.58 -27.69
CA VAL A 349 25.17 -47.11 -27.68
C VAL A 349 25.20 -46.58 -26.25
N ASP A 350 26.11 -45.66 -25.95
CA ASP A 350 26.20 -44.98 -24.64
C ASP A 350 26.36 -43.47 -24.84
N ASN A 351 25.25 -42.81 -25.16
CA ASN A 351 25.19 -41.37 -25.43
C ASN A 351 24.90 -40.54 -24.16
N CYS A 352 24.76 -41.18 -23.00
CA CYS A 352 24.44 -40.51 -21.75
C CYS A 352 25.72 -40.07 -21.02
N LEU A 353 26.20 -38.87 -21.33
CA LEU A 353 27.43 -38.36 -20.75
C LEU A 353 27.19 -37.69 -19.39
N GLY A 354 27.95 -38.11 -18.37
CA GLY A 354 27.98 -37.44 -17.08
C GLY A 354 26.80 -37.71 -16.15
N PRO A 355 26.90 -37.27 -14.89
CA PRO A 355 25.81 -37.35 -13.92
C PRO A 355 24.66 -36.39 -14.28
N LEU A 356 23.44 -36.74 -13.87
CA LEU A 356 22.30 -35.84 -13.89
C LEU A 356 22.34 -34.89 -12.70
N ASP A 357 22.12 -33.60 -12.95
CA ASP A 357 22.07 -32.58 -11.89
C ASP A 357 20.64 -32.05 -11.78
N ALA A 358 19.92 -32.45 -10.73
CA ALA A 358 18.56 -31.97 -10.49
C ALA A 358 18.58 -30.63 -9.75
N ASP A 359 17.65 -29.73 -10.12
CA ASP A 359 17.49 -28.42 -9.46
C ASP A 359 17.17 -28.57 -7.96
N ASN A 360 16.43 -29.60 -7.58
CA ASN A 360 16.11 -29.92 -6.19
C ASN A 360 16.72 -31.26 -5.76
N LYS A 361 17.87 -31.19 -5.07
CA LYS A 361 18.62 -32.35 -4.56
C LYS A 361 18.13 -32.89 -3.22
N GLU A 362 17.22 -32.17 -2.56
CA GLU A 362 16.72 -32.55 -1.24
C GLU A 362 15.55 -33.53 -1.43
N ASP A 363 15.82 -34.80 -1.15
CA ASP A 363 14.83 -35.88 -1.22
C ASP A 363 14.01 -35.99 0.08
N GLN A 364 14.36 -35.19 1.09
CA GLN A 364 13.73 -35.22 2.41
C GLN A 364 12.41 -34.48 2.42
N GLU A 365 11.46 -35.05 3.16
CA GLU A 365 10.22 -34.36 3.45
C GLU A 365 10.49 -33.04 4.20
N ARG A 366 9.88 -31.96 3.73
CA ARG A 366 10.01 -30.63 4.32
C ARG A 366 8.94 -30.41 5.39
N ILE A 367 9.33 -29.84 6.53
CA ILE A 367 8.39 -29.34 7.55
C ILE A 367 8.55 -27.82 7.65
N ILE A 368 7.45 -27.09 7.53
CA ILE A 368 7.40 -25.66 7.81
C ILE A 368 6.96 -25.50 9.26
N ALA A 369 7.78 -24.83 10.07
CA ALA A 369 7.52 -24.64 11.48
C ALA A 369 6.54 -23.48 11.70
N ASP A 370 5.30 -23.81 12.07
CA ASP A 370 4.27 -22.82 12.36
C ASP A 370 4.27 -22.39 13.84
N ARG A 371 3.97 -21.10 14.09
CA ARG A 371 3.89 -20.47 15.43
C ARG A 371 2.99 -21.21 16.43
N LYS A 372 1.99 -21.96 15.96
CA LYS A 372 0.94 -22.58 16.82
C LYS A 372 1.12 -24.07 17.06
N THR A 373 1.97 -24.76 16.30
CA THR A 373 2.07 -26.23 16.34
C THR A 373 3.43 -26.65 16.88
N PRO A 374 3.50 -27.33 18.03
CA PRO A 374 4.77 -27.85 18.52
C PRO A 374 5.26 -28.98 17.61
N LEU A 375 6.54 -28.95 17.27
CA LEU A 375 7.21 -30.01 16.52
C LEU A 375 7.56 -31.15 17.48
N LEU A 376 7.00 -32.33 17.23
CA LEU A 376 7.26 -33.53 18.04
C LEU A 376 8.59 -34.15 17.61
N VAL A 377 9.56 -34.20 18.52
CA VAL A 377 10.90 -34.78 18.28
C VAL A 377 11.00 -36.14 18.97
N THR A 378 11.15 -37.20 18.19
CA THR A 378 11.34 -38.59 18.67
C THR A 378 12.63 -39.16 18.07
N SER A 379 13.00 -40.38 18.44
CA SER A 379 14.16 -41.07 17.86
C SER A 379 13.80 -42.52 17.50
N ALA A 380 14.30 -43.00 16.37
CA ALA A 380 14.07 -44.36 15.86
C ALA A 380 15.24 -44.80 14.95
N PRO A 381 15.35 -46.09 14.58
CA PRO A 381 16.42 -46.59 13.72
C PRO A 381 16.48 -45.86 12.37
N ALA A 382 17.68 -45.61 11.86
CA ALA A 382 17.86 -44.97 10.54
C ALA A 382 17.50 -45.95 9.42
N VAL A 383 16.72 -45.48 8.45
CA VAL A 383 16.36 -46.27 7.25
C VAL A 383 16.87 -45.54 6.00
N HIS A 384 16.48 -44.28 5.82
CA HIS A 384 16.81 -43.45 4.67
C HIS A 384 17.52 -42.15 5.10
N TYR A 385 18.58 -42.26 5.89
CA TYR A 385 19.27 -41.09 6.41
C TYR A 385 19.91 -40.25 5.27
N PRO A 386 19.67 -38.92 5.22
CA PRO A 386 20.10 -38.03 4.14
C PRO A 386 21.61 -37.91 3.89
N ASN A 387 22.44 -38.36 4.82
CA ASN A 387 23.90 -38.23 4.74
C ASN A 387 24.54 -39.57 5.15
N PRO A 388 24.65 -40.55 4.24
CA PRO A 388 25.31 -41.82 4.52
C PRO A 388 26.78 -41.63 4.96
N PRO A 389 27.37 -42.55 5.75
CA PRO A 389 26.79 -43.78 6.28
C PRO A 389 25.68 -43.51 7.31
N ASN A 390 24.70 -44.41 7.35
CA ASN A 390 23.55 -44.32 8.27
C ASN A 390 24.00 -44.66 9.70
N PRO A 391 23.65 -43.83 10.70
CA PRO A 391 23.87 -44.17 12.10
C PRO A 391 22.81 -45.18 12.58
N ASP A 392 23.02 -45.78 13.76
CA ASP A 392 22.08 -46.78 14.30
C ASP A 392 20.69 -46.19 14.60
N LYS A 393 20.64 -44.90 14.99
CA LYS A 393 19.42 -44.19 15.39
C LYS A 393 19.48 -42.74 14.92
N VAL A 394 18.35 -42.19 14.49
CA VAL A 394 18.20 -40.79 14.04
C VAL A 394 16.99 -40.13 14.69
N ILE A 395 16.97 -38.81 14.59
CA ILE A 395 15.88 -37.94 15.05
C ILE A 395 14.77 -37.94 14.02
N TYR A 396 13.56 -38.24 14.49
CA TYR A 396 12.31 -38.11 13.75
C TYR A 396 11.59 -36.86 14.21
N ILE A 397 11.05 -36.07 13.29
CA ILE A 397 10.22 -34.90 13.61
C ILE A 397 8.86 -35.09 12.97
N ASN A 398 7.80 -35.05 13.77
CA ASN A 398 6.43 -35.34 13.34
C ASN A 398 6.31 -36.66 12.53
N LYS A 399 7.00 -37.70 13.00
CA LYS A 399 7.09 -39.04 12.37
C LYS A 399 7.87 -39.11 11.06
N LYS A 400 8.50 -38.03 10.61
CA LYS A 400 9.36 -38.02 9.41
C LYS A 400 10.81 -38.22 9.82
N GLU A 401 11.55 -39.05 9.09
CA GLU A 401 12.98 -39.30 9.32
C GLU A 401 13.81 -38.09 8.90
N ALA A 402 14.56 -37.50 9.83
CA ALA A 402 15.51 -36.41 9.57
C ALA A 402 15.04 -35.34 8.53
N PRO A 403 13.83 -34.75 8.68
CA PRO A 403 13.25 -33.86 7.66
C PRO A 403 13.97 -32.51 7.57
N LEU A 404 13.92 -31.88 6.40
CA LEU A 404 14.38 -30.49 6.24
C LEU A 404 13.40 -29.54 6.95
N LEU A 405 13.84 -28.88 8.02
CA LEU A 405 13.03 -27.89 8.72
C LEU A 405 13.15 -26.53 8.04
N LYS A 406 12.02 -25.85 7.83
CA LYS A 406 11.97 -24.45 7.40
C LYS A 406 11.40 -23.62 8.55
N VAL A 407 12.18 -22.66 9.04
CA VAL A 407 11.84 -21.79 10.16
C VAL A 407 11.98 -20.33 9.77
N GLU A 408 11.16 -19.48 10.36
CA GLU A 408 11.13 -18.04 10.04
C GLU A 408 11.78 -17.22 11.17
N ARG A 409 12.66 -16.27 10.81
CA ARG A 409 13.26 -15.34 11.78
C ARG A 409 12.18 -14.49 12.44
N GLY A 410 12.28 -14.34 13.76
CA GLY A 410 11.27 -13.62 14.56
C GLY A 410 10.04 -14.46 14.92
N VAL A 411 9.92 -15.69 14.43
CA VAL A 411 8.82 -16.60 14.79
C VAL A 411 9.31 -17.65 15.80
N PRO A 412 8.77 -17.68 17.03
CA PRO A 412 9.18 -18.67 18.01
C PRO A 412 8.72 -20.08 17.59
N VAL A 413 9.65 -21.01 17.54
CA VAL A 413 9.44 -22.42 17.20
C VAL A 413 9.49 -23.24 18.48
N LYS A 414 8.47 -24.08 18.69
CA LYS A 414 8.36 -24.94 19.87
C LYS A 414 8.64 -26.39 19.49
N PHE A 415 9.59 -27.01 20.17
CA PHE A 415 9.92 -28.43 20.06
C PHE A 415 9.45 -29.17 21.32
N SER A 416 8.77 -30.29 21.15
CA SER A 416 8.42 -31.24 22.21
C SER A 416 9.33 -32.45 22.07
N VAL A 417 10.37 -32.52 22.90
CA VAL A 417 11.41 -33.55 22.83
C VAL A 417 11.02 -34.78 23.64
N GLN A 418 10.89 -35.90 22.93
CA GLN A 418 10.45 -37.23 23.40
C GLN A 418 11.37 -38.32 22.85
N ALA A 419 12.65 -38.00 22.65
CA ALA A 419 13.64 -38.82 21.96
C ALA A 419 14.44 -39.78 22.87
N GLY A 420 14.15 -39.83 24.17
CA GLY A 420 14.90 -40.62 25.15
C GLY A 420 15.91 -39.79 25.95
N HIS A 421 16.50 -40.39 26.98
CA HIS A 421 17.55 -39.75 27.80
C HIS A 421 18.93 -39.75 27.13
N ASP A 422 19.11 -40.66 26.16
CA ASP A 422 20.28 -40.84 25.30
C ASP A 422 20.34 -39.84 24.13
N VAL A 423 19.28 -39.05 23.91
CA VAL A 423 19.20 -38.10 22.80
C VAL A 423 18.88 -36.69 23.32
N ALA A 424 19.91 -35.86 23.44
CA ALA A 424 19.79 -34.45 23.80
C ALA A 424 19.71 -33.57 22.55
N PHE A 425 18.53 -33.01 22.27
CA PHE A 425 18.25 -32.24 21.05
C PHE A 425 18.81 -30.81 21.13
N TYR A 426 19.53 -30.39 20.09
CA TYR A 426 20.02 -29.01 20.00
C TYR A 426 20.15 -28.53 18.55
N ILE A 427 20.23 -27.21 18.39
CA ILE A 427 20.39 -26.52 17.11
C ILE A 427 21.77 -25.89 17.10
N THR A 428 22.56 -26.20 16.07
CA THR A 428 23.99 -25.91 15.98
C THR A 428 24.41 -25.47 14.58
N SER A 429 25.56 -24.82 14.48
CA SER A 429 26.23 -24.54 13.21
C SER A 429 26.96 -25.77 12.62
N ASP A 430 27.15 -26.83 13.41
CA ASP A 430 27.91 -28.01 12.99
C ASP A 430 27.02 -29.08 12.29
N PRO A 431 27.38 -29.55 11.09
CA PRO A 431 26.56 -30.50 10.33
C PRO A 431 26.57 -31.93 10.89
N ILE A 432 27.54 -32.28 11.75
CA ILE A 432 27.74 -33.64 12.24
C ILE A 432 27.10 -33.85 13.63
N GLY A 433 27.09 -32.85 14.51
CA GLY A 433 26.62 -33.01 15.88
C GLY A 433 27.58 -33.79 16.79
N GLY A 434 27.06 -34.33 17.90
CA GLY A 434 27.81 -35.14 18.85
C GLY A 434 28.92 -34.38 19.60
N ASN A 435 28.66 -33.11 19.93
CA ASN A 435 29.58 -32.18 20.59
C ASN A 435 30.87 -31.94 19.78
N ALA A 436 30.89 -30.88 18.98
CA ALA A 436 31.98 -30.57 18.05
C ALA A 436 33.34 -30.41 18.75
N THR A 437 33.34 -29.99 20.02
CA THR A 437 34.56 -29.81 20.83
C THR A 437 35.34 -31.13 20.98
N LEU A 438 34.64 -32.28 21.07
CA LEU A 438 35.28 -33.60 21.16
C LEU A 438 36.03 -33.97 19.88
N ARG A 439 35.66 -33.36 18.75
CA ARG A 439 36.29 -33.53 17.44
C ARG A 439 37.29 -32.42 17.09
N ASN A 440 37.68 -31.60 18.07
CA ASN A 440 38.56 -30.43 17.87
C ASN A 440 38.01 -29.43 16.83
N LYS A 441 36.68 -29.26 16.77
CA LYS A 441 35.97 -28.29 15.93
C LYS A 441 35.16 -27.33 16.81
N THR A 442 34.94 -26.10 16.33
CA THR A 442 34.12 -25.10 17.02
C THR A 442 32.69 -25.11 16.50
N GLU A 443 31.71 -25.00 17.39
CA GLU A 443 30.29 -24.86 17.03
C GLU A 443 29.61 -23.71 17.77
N VAL A 444 28.57 -23.15 17.16
CA VAL A 444 27.67 -22.18 17.78
C VAL A 444 26.34 -22.87 18.05
N ILE A 445 25.92 -22.89 19.32
CA ILE A 445 24.62 -23.45 19.72
C ILE A 445 23.57 -22.34 19.70
N TYR A 446 22.55 -22.49 18.86
CA TYR A 446 21.44 -21.53 18.70
C TYR A 446 20.28 -21.82 19.66
N ALA A 447 20.06 -23.10 20.01
CA ALA A 447 19.08 -23.52 21.00
C ALA A 447 19.32 -24.96 21.47
N GLY A 448 18.78 -25.32 22.63
CA GLY A 448 18.94 -26.66 23.21
C GLY A 448 20.24 -26.80 24.01
N GLY A 449 20.61 -28.03 24.32
CA GLY A 449 21.77 -28.33 25.16
C GLY A 449 21.64 -29.69 25.87
N PRO A 450 22.51 -30.01 26.84
CA PRO A 450 22.53 -31.32 27.49
C PRO A 450 21.22 -31.66 28.21
N ASP A 451 20.49 -30.65 28.71
CA ASP A 451 19.20 -30.81 29.41
C ASP A 451 17.98 -30.89 28.47
N ALA A 452 18.20 -30.86 27.15
CA ALA A 452 17.15 -30.88 26.14
C ALA A 452 16.80 -32.33 25.70
N HIS A 453 16.64 -33.23 26.67
CA HIS A 453 16.26 -34.62 26.48
C HIS A 453 14.94 -34.90 27.22
N GLY A 454 14.14 -35.84 26.73
CA GLY A 454 12.81 -36.13 27.29
C GLY A 454 12.21 -37.44 26.77
N VAL A 455 11.23 -37.98 27.49
CA VAL A 455 10.55 -39.25 27.18
C VAL A 455 9.06 -39.02 26.93
N LEU A 456 8.37 -39.99 26.34
CA LEU A 456 6.93 -39.89 26.03
C LEU A 456 6.07 -39.51 27.25
N ALA A 457 6.41 -40.02 28.45
CA ALA A 457 5.67 -39.75 29.69
C ALA A 457 5.92 -38.33 30.25
N THR A 458 7.10 -37.76 29.99
CA THR A 458 7.53 -36.43 30.46
C THR A 458 8.31 -35.75 29.34
N PRO A 459 7.63 -35.17 28.33
CA PRO A 459 8.28 -34.49 27.23
C PRO A 459 9.01 -33.22 27.71
N LYS A 460 10.18 -32.94 27.12
CA LYS A 460 10.90 -31.69 27.35
C LYS A 460 10.50 -30.66 26.31
N GLU A 461 9.98 -29.52 26.76
CA GLU A 461 9.69 -28.41 25.86
C GLU A 461 10.93 -27.53 25.65
N LEU A 462 11.29 -27.27 24.39
CA LEU A 462 12.32 -26.34 23.98
C LEU A 462 11.69 -25.29 23.06
N VAL A 463 11.87 -24.01 23.39
CA VAL A 463 11.44 -22.90 22.53
C VAL A 463 12.67 -22.22 21.97
N TRP A 464 12.74 -22.12 20.64
CA TRP A 464 13.79 -21.41 19.94
C TRP A 464 13.18 -20.23 19.19
N LEU A 465 13.79 -19.06 19.31
CA LEU A 465 13.44 -17.88 18.53
C LEU A 465 14.63 -17.57 17.60
N PRO A 466 14.58 -17.98 16.32
CA PRO A 466 15.61 -17.63 15.36
C PRO A 466 15.66 -16.11 15.23
N ASP A 467 16.81 -15.53 15.52
CA ASP A 467 17.03 -14.09 15.41
C ASP A 467 17.65 -13.73 14.06
N ARG A 468 17.87 -12.43 13.82
CA ARG A 468 18.53 -11.92 12.62
C ARG A 468 19.99 -12.39 12.44
N ASN A 469 20.65 -12.82 13.52
CA ASN A 469 22.04 -13.25 13.51
C ASN A 469 22.17 -14.74 13.17
N THR A 470 21.06 -15.48 13.27
CA THR A 470 20.98 -16.88 12.89
C THR A 470 21.24 -17.00 11.38
N PRO A 471 22.22 -17.79 10.91
CA PRO A 471 22.50 -18.01 9.49
C PRO A 471 21.31 -18.62 8.75
N ASP A 472 21.28 -18.50 7.41
CA ASP A 472 20.21 -19.08 6.57
C ASP A 472 20.18 -20.61 6.61
N LEU A 473 21.30 -21.23 6.99
CA LEU A 473 21.43 -22.67 7.18
C LEU A 473 22.08 -22.95 8.54
N VAL A 474 21.34 -23.67 9.37
CA VAL A 474 21.86 -24.28 10.60
C VAL A 474 21.44 -25.75 10.63
N TYR A 475 21.82 -26.50 11.65
CA TYR A 475 21.55 -27.93 11.76
C TYR A 475 20.88 -28.23 13.10
N TYR A 476 20.00 -29.22 13.13
CA TYR A 476 19.53 -29.79 14.37
C TYR A 476 20.18 -31.16 14.55
N GLN A 477 20.68 -31.45 15.73
CA GLN A 477 21.46 -32.65 16.00
C GLN A 477 21.21 -33.17 17.42
N SER A 478 21.81 -34.31 17.74
CA SER A 478 21.98 -34.77 19.12
C SER A 478 23.33 -34.30 19.66
N LEU A 479 23.36 -33.85 20.91
CA LEU A 479 24.60 -33.46 21.56
C LEU A 479 25.48 -34.67 21.93
N TYR A 480 24.86 -35.84 22.12
CA TYR A 480 25.56 -37.06 22.57
C TYR A 480 26.03 -37.96 21.43
N GLU A 481 25.29 -38.01 20.33
CA GLU A 481 25.58 -38.86 19.17
C GLU A 481 25.71 -38.03 17.90
N GLN A 482 26.59 -38.48 17.00
CA GLN A 482 26.84 -37.81 15.72
C GLN A 482 25.81 -38.28 14.67
N LYS A 483 25.53 -37.40 13.70
CA LYS A 483 24.70 -37.63 12.51
C LYS A 483 23.25 -38.03 12.82
N MET A 484 22.70 -37.65 13.97
CA MET A 484 21.32 -37.99 14.31
C MET A 484 20.27 -37.11 13.61
N GLY A 485 20.60 -35.89 13.19
CA GLY A 485 19.67 -34.93 12.63
C GLY A 485 20.10 -34.35 11.29
N TRP A 486 19.44 -33.27 10.86
CA TRP A 486 19.59 -32.70 9.52
C TRP A 486 19.58 -31.17 9.53
N LYS A 487 19.27 -30.58 8.36
CA LYS A 487 19.33 -29.16 8.08
C LYS A 487 18.08 -28.42 8.59
N VAL A 488 18.31 -27.19 9.01
CA VAL A 488 17.30 -26.17 9.28
C VAL A 488 17.55 -25.00 8.33
N GLN A 489 16.62 -24.77 7.41
CA GLN A 489 16.60 -23.60 6.56
C GLN A 489 15.89 -22.45 7.29
N VAL A 490 16.64 -21.42 7.61
CA VAL A 490 16.15 -20.20 8.26
C VAL A 490 15.85 -19.18 7.18
N VAL A 491 14.59 -18.77 7.07
CA VAL A 491 14.16 -17.74 6.14
C VAL A 491 13.79 -16.46 6.88
N ASP A 492 13.92 -15.33 6.21
CA ASP A 492 13.44 -14.06 6.75
C ASP A 492 11.91 -14.11 6.87
N GLY A 493 11.39 -13.83 8.07
CA GLY A 493 9.96 -13.61 8.27
C GLY A 493 9.53 -12.21 7.80
N GLY A 494 8.30 -11.82 8.10
CA GLY A 494 7.90 -10.43 7.92
C GLY A 494 8.77 -9.50 8.79
N LEU A 495 9.12 -8.31 8.29
CA LEU A 495 9.86 -7.31 9.09
C LEU A 495 9.14 -6.99 10.42
N SER A 496 7.82 -7.14 10.47
CA SER A 496 6.99 -7.02 11.68
C SER A 496 7.25 -8.11 12.72
N ASP A 497 7.71 -9.29 12.32
CA ASP A 497 8.03 -10.39 13.23
C ASP A 497 9.49 -10.29 13.74
N MET A 498 10.38 -9.68 12.95
CA MET A 498 11.80 -9.50 13.31
C MET A 498 12.08 -8.30 14.21
N TYR A 499 11.23 -7.26 14.18
CA TYR A 499 11.43 -6.03 14.94
C TYR A 499 10.28 -5.81 15.91
N ASN A 500 10.62 -5.48 17.17
CA ASN A 500 9.62 -5.25 18.22
C ASN A 500 8.69 -4.08 17.92
N ASN A 501 9.17 -3.07 17.19
CA ASN A 501 8.43 -1.86 16.89
C ASN A 501 8.48 -1.55 15.40
N SER A 502 7.38 -1.03 14.88
CA SER A 502 7.28 -0.54 13.52
C SER A 502 6.42 0.70 13.47
N VAL A 503 6.68 1.57 12.50
CA VAL A 503 5.81 2.69 12.21
C VAL A 503 5.82 3.01 10.72
N LEU A 504 4.62 3.22 10.19
CA LEU A 504 4.43 3.76 8.86
C LEU A 504 4.67 5.27 8.92
N LEU A 505 5.62 5.76 8.13
CA LEU A 505 5.88 7.19 8.06
C LEU A 505 4.67 7.89 7.40
N ASP A 506 4.32 9.09 7.87
CA ASP A 506 3.08 9.84 7.65
C ASP A 506 2.61 9.97 6.18
N ASP A 507 3.52 9.84 5.21
CA ASP A 507 3.19 9.83 3.78
C ASP A 507 2.81 8.43 3.24
N GLN A 508 2.75 7.41 4.09
CA GLN A 508 2.47 5.99 3.80
C GLN A 508 3.37 5.36 2.72
N GLN A 509 4.57 5.89 2.53
CA GLN A 509 5.48 5.41 1.47
C GLN A 509 6.70 4.65 1.98
N VAL A 510 7.02 4.78 3.27
CA VAL A 510 8.16 4.14 3.89
C VAL A 510 7.74 3.64 5.26
N THR A 511 8.02 2.38 5.55
CA THR A 511 7.82 1.78 6.85
C THR A 511 9.16 1.64 7.56
N LEU A 512 9.26 2.18 8.77
CA LEU A 512 10.45 2.13 9.62
C LEU A 512 10.23 1.12 10.73
N PHE A 513 11.16 0.19 10.89
CA PHE A 513 11.17 -0.85 11.92
C PHE A 513 12.38 -0.67 12.82
N TRP A 514 12.22 -0.91 14.12
CA TRP A 514 13.36 -0.86 15.04
C TRP A 514 13.23 -1.78 16.25
N SER A 515 14.39 -2.14 16.79
CA SER A 515 14.53 -2.84 18.06
C SER A 515 15.67 -2.22 18.86
N LEU A 516 15.39 -1.93 20.13
CA LEU A 516 16.34 -1.30 21.05
C LEU A 516 17.07 -2.37 21.86
N SER A 517 18.38 -2.21 22.00
CA SER A 517 19.23 -2.95 22.95
C SER A 517 19.87 -1.95 23.91
N ALA A 518 20.59 -2.44 24.94
CA ALA A 518 21.17 -1.58 25.99
C ALA A 518 22.03 -0.42 25.42
N ASP A 519 22.89 -0.70 24.44
CA ASP A 519 23.83 0.28 23.87
C ASP A 519 23.68 0.50 22.35
N SER A 520 22.75 -0.19 21.69
CA SER A 520 22.59 -0.14 20.23
C SER A 520 21.13 -0.13 19.79
N ILE A 521 20.91 0.36 18.57
CA ILE A 521 19.62 0.33 17.89
C ILE A 521 19.75 -0.40 16.56
N SER A 522 18.79 -1.28 16.33
CA SER A 522 18.63 -2.04 15.10
C SER A 522 17.52 -1.41 14.29
N ILE A 523 17.77 -1.06 13.03
CA ILE A 523 16.83 -0.33 12.19
C ILE A 523 16.65 -1.08 10.87
N ALA A 524 15.41 -1.16 10.39
CA ALA A 524 15.11 -1.47 9.00
C ALA A 524 14.18 -0.41 8.40
N ALA A 525 14.36 -0.13 7.12
CA ALA A 525 13.47 0.72 6.35
C ALA A 525 13.06 0.01 5.06
N ARG A 526 11.76 0.01 4.78
CA ARG A 526 11.15 -0.59 3.60
C ARG A 526 10.35 0.46 2.85
N GLY A 527 10.54 0.56 1.53
CA GLY A 527 9.66 1.34 0.67
C GLY A 527 8.33 0.61 0.44
N GLU A 528 7.24 1.35 0.26
CA GLU A 528 5.94 0.80 -0.17
C GLU A 528 5.76 0.90 -1.69
N LYS A 529 6.70 1.58 -2.38
CA LYS A 529 6.71 1.77 -3.83
C LYS A 529 8.05 1.39 -4.41
N LYS A 530 8.04 1.11 -5.72
CA LYS A 530 9.27 0.84 -6.46
C LYS A 530 10.17 2.07 -6.45
N SER A 531 11.44 1.86 -6.12
CA SER A 531 12.44 2.92 -6.10
C SER A 531 13.80 2.35 -6.50
N GLY A 532 14.66 3.20 -7.07
CA GLY A 532 16.04 2.84 -7.36
C GLY A 532 16.97 3.05 -6.17
N TYR A 533 16.58 3.90 -5.21
CA TYR A 533 17.16 3.94 -3.87
C TYR A 533 16.11 4.30 -2.81
N LEU A 534 16.43 3.98 -1.55
CA LEU A 534 15.70 4.41 -0.36
C LEU A 534 16.66 5.08 0.62
N ALA A 535 16.28 6.23 1.15
CA ALA A 535 17.06 6.97 2.13
C ALA A 535 16.22 7.35 3.36
N ILE A 536 16.81 7.23 4.55
CA ILE A 536 16.26 7.73 5.81
C ILE A 536 17.24 8.73 6.44
N GLY A 537 16.73 9.82 7.00
CA GLY A 537 17.52 10.87 7.61
C GLY A 537 17.07 11.20 9.03
N PHE A 538 18.01 11.44 9.93
CA PHE A 538 17.76 11.89 11.29
C PHE A 538 18.03 13.40 11.37
N GLY A 539 16.95 14.17 11.52
CA GLY A 539 16.99 15.63 11.48
C GLY A 539 15.61 16.26 11.32
N SER A 540 15.51 17.58 11.47
CA SER A 540 14.26 18.34 11.27
C SER A 540 13.93 18.64 9.80
N GLY A 541 14.78 18.22 8.87
CA GLY A 541 14.67 18.45 7.44
C GLY A 541 15.87 17.85 6.72
N MET A 542 15.99 18.07 5.41
CA MET A 542 17.14 17.59 4.62
C MET A 542 18.46 18.23 5.07
N VAL A 543 18.47 19.55 5.26
CA VAL A 543 19.66 20.28 5.73
C VAL A 543 19.87 20.04 7.22
N ASN A 544 21.12 19.81 7.61
CA ASN A 544 21.56 19.40 8.93
C ASN A 544 21.01 18.04 9.38
N SER A 545 21.04 17.04 8.49
CA SER A 545 20.58 15.68 8.81
C SER A 545 21.65 14.61 8.53
N TYR A 546 21.65 13.58 9.39
CA TYR A 546 22.43 12.36 9.19
C TYR A 546 21.59 11.35 8.43
N THR A 547 22.06 10.92 7.27
CA THR A 547 21.27 10.12 6.34
C THR A 547 21.93 8.78 6.06
N TYR A 548 21.08 7.76 5.90
CA TYR A 548 21.44 6.40 5.54
C TYR A 548 20.73 6.09 4.24
N VAL A 549 21.50 5.64 3.27
CA VAL A 549 21.09 5.58 1.87
C VAL A 549 21.39 4.21 1.34
N ALA A 550 20.38 3.54 0.79
CA ALA A 550 20.46 2.17 0.30
C ALA A 550 20.02 2.04 -1.16
N TRP A 551 20.77 1.27 -1.94
CA TRP A 551 20.49 1.00 -3.36
C TRP A 551 21.04 -0.35 -3.79
N ILE A 552 20.57 -0.84 -4.94
CA ILE A 552 21.13 -2.01 -5.63
C ILE A 552 22.03 -1.51 -6.76
N GLY A 553 23.30 -1.94 -6.77
CA GLY A 553 24.22 -1.63 -7.86
C GLY A 553 23.92 -2.42 -9.13
N ASN A 554 24.60 -2.08 -10.23
CA ASN A 554 24.48 -2.80 -11.51
C ASN A 554 24.96 -4.26 -11.42
N ASP A 555 25.74 -4.59 -10.40
CA ASP A 555 26.20 -5.93 -10.03
C ASP A 555 25.16 -6.75 -9.26
N GLY A 556 23.97 -6.18 -9.00
CA GLY A 556 22.93 -6.81 -8.19
C GLY A 556 23.21 -6.79 -6.68
N VAL A 557 24.31 -6.17 -6.24
CA VAL A 557 24.70 -6.12 -4.82
C VAL A 557 24.06 -4.91 -4.15
N GLY A 558 23.32 -5.17 -3.07
CA GLY A 558 22.75 -4.12 -2.23
C GLY A 558 23.80 -3.43 -1.37
N ARG A 559 23.84 -2.10 -1.41
CA ARG A 559 24.77 -1.25 -0.67
C ARG A 559 23.99 -0.32 0.27
N VAL A 560 24.56 -0.03 1.44
CA VAL A 560 24.08 1.00 2.37
C VAL A 560 25.25 1.89 2.77
N LYS A 561 25.11 3.22 2.60
CA LYS A 561 26.12 4.21 3.00
C LYS A 561 25.52 5.34 3.84
N THR A 562 26.37 6.00 4.62
CA THR A 562 26.01 7.09 5.51
C THR A 562 26.53 8.44 5.03
N TYR A 563 25.73 9.49 5.17
CA TYR A 563 26.06 10.86 4.74
C TYR A 563 25.58 11.91 5.74
N TRP A 564 26.28 13.05 5.81
CA TRP A 564 25.85 14.27 6.47
C TRP A 564 25.46 15.30 5.41
N ILE A 565 24.27 15.90 5.54
CA ILE A 565 23.76 16.87 4.58
C ILE A 565 23.71 18.25 5.23
N ASP A 566 24.43 19.24 4.68
CA ASP A 566 24.43 20.64 5.14
C ASP A 566 23.90 21.64 4.10
N GLY A 567 23.56 21.16 2.90
CA GLY A 567 22.99 21.94 1.82
C GLY A 567 21.94 21.17 1.00
N LYS A 568 21.17 21.88 0.17
CA LYS A 568 20.19 21.26 -0.75
C LYS A 568 20.78 20.90 -2.13
N SER A 569 21.98 21.38 -2.43
CA SER A 569 22.73 21.02 -3.63
C SER A 569 23.58 19.78 -3.37
N ALA A 570 24.03 19.12 -4.44
CA ALA A 570 24.90 17.95 -4.34
C ALA A 570 26.22 18.26 -3.60
N ALA A 571 26.74 19.49 -3.72
CA ALA A 571 27.91 19.97 -2.97
C ALA A 571 27.72 19.99 -1.44
N GLY A 572 26.49 19.91 -0.96
CA GLY A 572 26.15 19.86 0.47
C GLY A 572 25.97 18.44 1.03
N ILE A 573 26.41 17.41 0.29
CA ILE A 573 26.34 16.00 0.70
C ILE A 573 27.75 15.51 1.02
N HIS A 574 28.00 15.15 2.27
CA HIS A 574 29.31 14.74 2.75
C HIS A 574 29.26 13.27 3.21
N PRO A 575 30.05 12.35 2.65
CA PRO A 575 30.08 10.96 3.12
C PRO A 575 30.59 10.89 4.56
N THR A 576 29.96 10.03 5.37
CA THR A 576 30.36 9.79 6.77
C THR A 576 30.76 8.34 6.97
N SER A 577 31.62 8.09 7.97
CA SER A 577 32.09 6.74 8.32
C SER A 577 31.60 6.35 9.73
N GLU A 578 30.38 5.83 9.82
CA GLU A 578 29.81 5.34 11.09
C GLU A 578 30.05 3.83 11.26
N ASN A 579 30.22 3.37 12.50
CA ASN A 579 30.39 1.94 12.80
C ASN A 579 29.02 1.22 12.76
N ILE A 580 28.58 0.87 11.55
CA ILE A 580 27.37 0.10 11.29
C ILE A 580 27.70 -1.38 11.11
N THR A 581 26.91 -2.25 11.71
CA THR A 581 27.02 -3.71 11.60
C THR A 581 25.72 -4.33 11.11
N PHE A 582 25.78 -5.58 10.62
CA PHE A 582 24.61 -6.30 10.09
C PHE A 582 23.90 -5.57 8.94
N VAL A 583 24.68 -4.99 8.03
CA VAL A 583 24.15 -4.26 6.87
C VAL A 583 23.58 -5.23 5.86
N ARG A 584 22.30 -5.10 5.54
CA ARG A 584 21.62 -5.85 4.46
C ARG A 584 20.82 -4.89 3.61
N CYS A 585 20.80 -5.11 2.30
CA CYS A 585 19.94 -4.37 1.37
C CYS A 585 19.44 -5.35 0.31
N LYS A 586 18.12 -5.46 0.18
CA LYS A 586 17.45 -6.35 -0.78
C LYS A 586 16.46 -5.53 -1.60
N SER A 587 16.23 -5.95 -2.84
CA SER A 587 15.15 -5.41 -3.66
C SER A 587 14.22 -6.53 -4.12
N GLU A 588 12.94 -6.42 -3.76
CA GLU A 588 11.90 -7.37 -4.14
C GLU A 588 10.88 -6.64 -5.01
N ASN A 589 10.67 -7.09 -6.26
CA ASN A 589 9.76 -6.44 -7.20
C ASN A 589 10.04 -4.94 -7.44
N GLY A 590 11.27 -4.49 -7.22
CA GLY A 590 11.69 -3.09 -7.31
C GLY A 590 11.47 -2.26 -6.04
N ILE A 591 10.95 -2.84 -4.97
CA ILE A 591 10.86 -2.23 -3.63
C ILE A 591 12.18 -2.46 -2.91
N ILE A 592 12.79 -1.41 -2.36
CA ILE A 592 14.04 -1.52 -1.60
C ILE A 592 13.74 -1.65 -0.11
N THR A 593 14.38 -2.63 0.51
CA THR A 593 14.41 -2.84 1.95
C THR A 593 15.87 -2.90 2.40
N PHE A 594 16.23 -2.14 3.42
CA PHE A 594 17.56 -2.21 4.00
C PHE A 594 17.53 -2.20 5.52
N GLU A 595 18.56 -2.80 6.10
CA GLU A 595 18.68 -3.12 7.51
C GLU A 595 20.11 -2.83 7.96
N PHE A 596 20.27 -2.29 9.18
CA PHE A 596 21.57 -2.10 9.79
C PHE A 596 21.44 -1.93 11.31
N THR A 597 22.55 -2.11 12.02
CA THR A 597 22.67 -1.87 13.46
C THR A 597 23.71 -0.83 13.72
N ARG A 598 23.41 0.11 14.63
CA ARG A 598 24.34 1.18 15.03
C ARG A 598 24.33 1.39 16.54
N PRO A 599 25.43 1.87 17.15
CA PRO A 599 25.45 2.26 18.55
C PRO A 599 24.55 3.48 18.81
N LEU A 600 23.96 3.59 20.00
CA LEU A 600 23.16 4.77 20.39
C LEU A 600 24.04 6.02 20.52
N LYS A 601 25.28 5.85 21.02
CA LYS A 601 26.32 6.88 21.13
C LYS A 601 27.55 6.44 20.33
N PRO A 602 27.84 7.07 19.19
CA PRO A 602 29.06 6.76 18.43
C PRO A 602 30.31 7.19 19.19
N SER A 603 31.28 6.27 19.34
CA SER A 603 32.55 6.51 20.03
C SER A 603 33.56 7.18 19.09
N CYS A 604 33.60 8.53 19.04
CA CYS A 604 34.57 9.25 18.21
C CYS A 604 34.91 10.66 18.73
N SER A 605 36.04 11.20 18.29
CA SER A 605 36.54 12.55 18.63
C SER A 605 36.64 13.44 17.39
N GLY A 606 36.05 14.63 17.45
CA GLY A 606 36.26 15.71 16.47
C GLY A 606 35.55 15.61 15.11
N LYS A 607 34.83 14.52 14.82
CA LYS A 607 34.11 14.33 13.54
C LYS A 607 32.63 14.67 13.63
N VAL A 608 31.97 14.93 12.49
CA VAL A 608 30.56 15.37 12.44
C VAL A 608 29.61 14.25 12.88
N GLU A 609 29.90 13.00 12.52
CA GLU A 609 29.16 11.81 12.95
C GLU A 609 29.07 11.64 14.47
N CYS A 610 29.99 12.23 15.24
CA CYS A 610 29.97 12.15 16.71
C CYS A 610 28.80 12.93 17.34
N LYS A 611 28.15 13.80 16.57
CA LYS A 611 26.96 14.55 17.00
C LYS A 611 25.65 13.81 16.67
N ASN A 612 25.70 12.67 15.97
CA ASN A 612 24.55 11.82 15.65
C ASN A 612 24.16 10.91 16.84
N ILE A 613 23.89 11.51 18.00
CA ILE A 613 23.53 10.79 19.22
C ILE A 613 22.02 10.52 19.21
N ILE A 614 21.62 9.27 19.45
CA ILE A 614 20.22 8.91 19.64
C ILE A 614 19.99 8.66 21.12
N ASP A 615 19.17 9.50 21.74
CA ASP A 615 18.61 9.27 23.07
C ASP A 615 17.22 8.63 22.93
N PRO A 616 17.04 7.34 23.34
CA PRO A 616 15.76 6.64 23.25
C PRO A 616 14.60 7.32 23.99
N THR A 617 14.91 8.16 24.99
CA THR A 617 13.88 8.88 25.78
C THR A 617 13.33 10.10 25.05
N THR A 618 14.05 10.60 24.04
CA THR A 618 13.64 11.75 23.24
C THR A 618 13.01 11.31 21.91
N PRO A 619 12.01 12.02 21.38
CA PRO A 619 11.45 11.68 20.08
C PRO A 619 12.48 11.88 18.96
N LEU A 620 12.81 10.81 18.25
CA LEU A 620 13.72 10.84 17.11
C LEU A 620 13.01 11.46 15.89
N LYS A 621 13.57 12.53 15.33
CA LYS A 621 13.02 13.16 14.12
C LYS A 621 13.54 12.44 12.87
N VAL A 622 12.63 11.86 12.09
CA VAL A 622 12.95 11.07 10.91
C VAL A 622 12.37 11.72 9.66
N VAL A 623 13.20 11.87 8.62
CA VAL A 623 12.83 12.25 7.26
C VAL A 623 13.20 11.13 6.30
N TRP A 624 12.62 11.08 5.11
CA TRP A 624 12.88 10.01 4.14
C TRP A 624 12.87 10.51 2.70
N ALA A 625 13.55 9.79 1.80
CA ALA A 625 13.59 10.09 0.38
C ALA A 625 13.73 8.83 -0.49
N MET A 626 13.19 8.86 -1.71
CA MET A 626 13.30 7.83 -2.73
C MET A 626 13.58 8.48 -4.09
N GLY A 627 14.33 7.79 -4.95
CA GLY A 627 14.66 8.28 -6.29
C GLY A 627 15.22 7.19 -7.20
N ALA A 628 15.87 7.61 -8.29
CA ALA A 628 16.44 6.73 -9.31
C ALA A 628 17.75 6.07 -8.85
N SER A 629 18.02 4.85 -9.31
CA SER A 629 19.15 4.03 -8.86
C SER A 629 20.50 4.62 -9.26
N TRP A 630 21.53 4.39 -8.44
CA TRP A 630 22.90 4.80 -8.73
C TRP A 630 23.73 3.66 -9.34
N SER A 631 24.64 4.01 -10.24
CA SER A 631 25.57 3.07 -10.89
C SER A 631 26.97 3.04 -10.26
N GLY A 632 27.32 4.02 -9.42
CA GLY A 632 28.62 4.14 -8.76
C GLY A 632 28.61 3.77 -7.27
N ASP A 633 29.80 3.72 -6.66
CA ASP A 633 29.94 3.43 -5.23
C ASP A 633 29.52 4.60 -4.32
N ASP A 634 29.62 5.85 -4.78
CA ASP A 634 29.25 7.06 -4.03
C ASP A 634 28.13 7.85 -4.73
N LEU A 635 27.44 8.71 -3.97
CA LEU A 635 26.39 9.58 -4.49
C LEU A 635 26.98 10.58 -5.51
N THR A 636 26.46 10.58 -6.75
CA THR A 636 26.85 11.51 -7.82
C THR A 636 25.75 12.52 -8.15
N ASP A 637 26.10 13.67 -8.72
CA ASP A 637 25.25 14.85 -9.02
C ASP A 637 23.96 14.59 -9.83
N ASN A 638 23.82 13.43 -10.48
CA ASN A 638 22.79 13.20 -11.51
C ASN A 638 21.42 12.75 -10.99
N ASN A 639 21.27 12.35 -9.72
CA ASN A 639 20.05 11.68 -9.25
C ASN A 639 19.44 12.39 -8.04
N MET A 640 18.56 13.35 -8.31
CA MET A 640 17.69 13.96 -7.30
C MET A 640 16.60 12.97 -6.85
N HIS A 641 16.16 13.08 -5.60
CA HIS A 641 14.99 12.36 -5.12
C HIS A 641 13.74 12.71 -5.95
N SER A 642 12.95 11.71 -6.33
CA SER A 642 11.66 11.91 -7.00
C SER A 642 10.51 11.96 -6.00
N VAL A 643 10.68 11.35 -4.82
CA VAL A 643 9.69 11.33 -3.75
C VAL A 643 10.37 11.55 -2.41
N THR A 644 9.82 12.40 -1.54
CA THR A 644 10.40 12.73 -0.24
C THR A 644 9.34 12.96 0.82
N SER A 645 9.78 12.88 2.08
CA SER A 645 9.01 13.35 3.21
C SER A 645 8.67 14.84 3.10
N SER A 646 7.41 15.18 3.31
CA SER A 646 6.95 16.57 3.37
C SER A 646 7.33 17.27 4.69
N ARG A 647 7.48 16.49 5.77
CA ARG A 647 7.81 16.93 7.13
C ARG A 647 8.59 15.87 7.91
N PRO A 648 9.35 16.24 8.96
CA PRO A 648 9.95 15.28 9.87
C PRO A 648 8.87 14.63 10.75
N ILE A 649 9.02 13.33 10.98
CA ILE A 649 8.14 12.52 11.82
C ILE A 649 8.84 12.25 13.14
N ARG A 650 8.15 12.43 14.27
CA ARG A 650 8.70 12.20 15.61
C ARG A 650 8.44 10.77 16.03
N VAL A 651 9.45 9.92 15.95
CA VAL A 651 9.39 8.52 16.34
C VAL A 651 9.75 8.40 17.82
N LEU A 652 8.79 7.95 18.64
CA LEU A 652 8.99 7.63 20.05
C LEU A 652 9.52 6.21 20.17
N LEU A 653 10.85 6.08 20.20
CA LEU A 653 11.54 4.79 20.11
C LEU A 653 11.14 3.80 21.22
N LEU A 654 10.92 4.27 22.46
CA LEU A 654 10.50 3.41 23.58
C LEU A 654 9.02 2.99 23.52
N ARG A 655 8.17 3.80 22.89
CA ARG A 655 6.71 3.59 22.87
C ARG A 655 6.26 2.77 21.67
N GLY A 656 7.09 2.64 20.64
CA GLY A 656 6.70 1.96 19.40
C GLY A 656 5.71 2.76 18.56
N SER A 657 5.68 4.09 18.71
CA SER A 657 4.72 4.96 18.04
C SER A 657 5.43 6.13 17.37
N ALA A 658 4.87 6.65 16.29
CA ALA A 658 5.28 7.94 15.76
C ALA A 658 4.14 8.95 15.81
N GLU A 659 4.51 10.18 16.09
CA GLU A 659 3.63 11.33 16.00
C GLU A 659 4.16 12.19 14.85
N ALA A 660 3.32 12.47 13.86
CA ALA A 660 3.67 13.49 12.88
C ALA A 660 3.81 14.83 13.62
N GLU A 661 4.86 15.59 13.31
CA GLU A 661 4.92 16.99 13.77
C GLU A 661 3.69 17.70 13.15
N GLN A 662 2.67 17.98 13.99
CA GLN A 662 1.52 18.76 13.55
C GLN A 662 2.05 20.15 13.22
N ASP A 663 2.04 20.51 11.94
CA ASP A 663 2.29 21.89 11.55
C ASP A 663 1.11 22.71 12.08
N LEU A 664 1.28 23.34 13.25
CA LEU A 664 0.23 24.18 13.83
C LEU A 664 0.21 25.57 13.17
N ARG A 665 1.04 25.83 12.14
CA ARG A 665 1.03 27.11 11.41
C ARG A 665 -0.34 27.42 10.80
N PRO A 666 -1.03 26.50 10.09
CA PRO A 666 -2.36 26.77 9.57
C PRO A 666 -3.37 27.00 10.71
N VAL A 667 -3.26 26.24 11.82
CA VAL A 667 -4.22 26.32 12.95
C VAL A 667 -4.11 27.67 13.63
N LEU A 668 -2.87 28.10 13.88
CA LEU A 668 -2.58 29.40 14.47
C LEU A 668 -2.88 30.55 13.50
N ALA A 669 -2.69 30.36 12.19
CA ALA A 669 -3.05 31.35 11.17
C ALA A 669 -4.57 31.59 11.11
N VAL A 670 -5.39 30.54 11.17
CA VAL A 670 -6.86 30.71 11.19
C VAL A 670 -7.36 31.23 12.50
N HIS A 671 -6.81 30.77 13.64
CA HIS A 671 -7.08 31.41 14.93
C HIS A 671 -6.79 32.92 14.85
N GLY A 672 -5.61 33.29 14.35
CA GLY A 672 -5.20 34.69 14.16
C GLY A 672 -6.14 35.47 13.24
N PHE A 673 -6.53 34.90 12.09
CA PHE A 673 -7.46 35.51 11.14
C PHE A 673 -8.85 35.73 11.76
N MET A 674 -9.40 34.73 12.44
CA MET A 674 -10.69 34.85 13.13
C MET A 674 -10.64 35.91 14.23
N MET A 675 -9.55 35.97 15.00
CA MET A 675 -9.35 37.01 16.00
C MET A 675 -9.25 38.40 15.35
N PHE A 676 -8.60 38.52 14.19
CA PHE A 676 -8.55 39.78 13.44
C PHE A 676 -9.93 40.21 12.93
N VAL A 677 -10.72 39.30 12.37
CA VAL A 677 -12.10 39.63 11.91
C VAL A 677 -12.97 40.09 13.09
N ALA A 678 -12.88 39.40 14.24
CA ALA A 678 -13.64 39.77 15.43
C ALA A 678 -13.19 41.12 16.02
N TRP A 679 -11.90 41.25 16.37
CA TRP A 679 -11.36 42.39 17.12
C TRP A 679 -10.91 43.57 16.25
N GLY A 680 -10.55 43.32 15.00
CA GLY A 680 -10.08 44.33 14.05
C GLY A 680 -11.18 44.92 13.16
N ILE A 681 -12.33 44.25 13.02
CA ILE A 681 -13.40 44.66 12.10
C ILE A 681 -14.78 44.70 12.78
N LEU A 682 -15.33 43.55 13.21
CA LEU A 682 -16.74 43.46 13.60
C LEU A 682 -17.07 44.20 14.90
N LEU A 683 -16.34 43.94 15.99
CA LEU A 683 -16.59 44.57 17.29
C LEU A 683 -16.34 46.10 17.26
N PRO A 684 -15.22 46.61 16.67
CA PRO A 684 -15.05 48.04 16.45
C PRO A 684 -16.12 48.65 15.55
N GLY A 685 -16.47 47.98 14.45
CA GLY A 685 -17.51 48.43 13.52
C GLY A 685 -18.88 48.59 14.19
N GLY A 686 -19.25 47.67 15.09
CA GLY A 686 -20.47 47.79 15.88
C GLY A 686 -20.44 49.00 16.82
N ILE A 687 -19.30 49.33 17.43
CA ILE A 687 -19.15 50.54 18.27
C ILE A 687 -19.28 51.81 17.43
N MET A 688 -18.66 51.83 16.23
CA MET A 688 -18.78 52.94 15.29
C MET A 688 -20.23 53.15 14.84
N ALA A 689 -20.98 52.07 14.58
CA ALA A 689 -22.40 52.15 14.26
C ALA A 689 -23.22 52.80 15.38
N ALA A 690 -22.97 52.42 16.63
CA ALA A 690 -23.64 53.01 17.79
C ALA A 690 -23.33 54.50 18.03
N ARG A 691 -22.19 54.99 17.51
CA ARG A 691 -21.76 56.39 17.67
C ARG A 691 -22.14 57.28 16.50
N TYR A 692 -21.91 56.85 15.27
CA TYR A 692 -21.98 57.70 14.08
C TYR A 692 -23.23 57.46 13.21
N LEU A 693 -23.88 56.30 13.30
CA LEU A 693 -25.03 55.96 12.45
C LEU A 693 -26.39 56.28 13.08
N LYS A 694 -26.42 57.10 14.14
CA LYS A 694 -27.66 57.50 14.84
C LYS A 694 -28.63 58.31 13.97
N SER A 695 -28.19 58.82 12.81
CA SER A 695 -29.02 59.56 11.84
C SER A 695 -29.87 58.67 10.93
N LEU A 696 -29.70 57.35 10.96
CA LEU A 696 -30.57 56.42 10.22
C LEU A 696 -31.98 56.43 10.84
N LYS A 697 -33.04 56.56 10.02
CA LYS A 697 -34.44 56.57 10.49
C LYS A 697 -34.76 55.29 11.28
N GLY A 698 -35.36 55.44 12.46
CA GLY A 698 -35.76 54.34 13.36
C GLY A 698 -34.60 53.69 14.15
N ASP A 699 -34.81 52.47 14.64
CA ASP A 699 -33.83 51.72 15.45
C ASP A 699 -32.71 51.03 14.62
N GLY A 700 -32.51 51.44 13.37
CA GLY A 700 -31.57 50.80 12.44
C GLY A 700 -30.12 50.76 12.94
N TRP A 701 -29.65 51.84 13.58
CA TRP A 701 -28.31 51.89 14.18
C TRP A 701 -28.14 50.87 15.32
N TYR A 702 -29.20 50.66 16.10
CA TYR A 702 -29.19 49.75 17.24
C TYR A 702 -29.17 48.29 16.75
N GLN A 703 -29.94 47.97 15.71
CA GLN A 703 -29.87 46.66 15.06
C GLN A 703 -28.49 46.38 14.47
N ILE A 704 -27.91 47.32 13.73
CA ILE A 704 -26.55 47.17 13.16
C ILE A 704 -25.51 46.93 14.26
N HIS A 705 -25.56 47.73 15.34
CA HIS A 705 -24.70 47.52 16.50
C HIS A 705 -24.87 46.10 17.06
N VAL A 706 -26.09 45.70 17.40
CA VAL A 706 -26.38 44.40 18.00
C VAL A 706 -25.93 43.23 17.12
N TYR A 707 -26.21 43.26 15.81
CA TYR A 707 -25.79 42.20 14.88
C TYR A 707 -24.27 42.09 14.75
N LEU A 708 -23.56 43.21 14.63
CA LEU A 708 -22.09 43.20 14.56
C LEU A 708 -21.46 42.73 15.88
N GLN A 709 -22.02 43.11 17.03
CA GLN A 709 -21.53 42.67 18.33
C GLN A 709 -21.73 41.16 18.54
N TYR A 710 -22.93 40.63 18.29
CA TYR A 710 -23.17 39.19 18.42
C TYR A 710 -22.32 38.38 17.45
N SER A 711 -22.20 38.81 16.19
CA SER A 711 -21.37 38.10 15.19
C SER A 711 -19.89 38.13 15.56
N GLY A 712 -19.37 39.28 16.03
CA GLY A 712 -17.99 39.39 16.51
C GLY A 712 -17.70 38.51 17.72
N ILE A 713 -18.60 38.47 18.70
CA ILE A 713 -18.46 37.62 19.90
C ILE A 713 -18.50 36.13 19.52
N SER A 714 -19.39 35.74 18.61
CA SER A 714 -19.51 34.35 18.18
C SER A 714 -18.28 33.88 17.37
N ILE A 715 -17.72 34.70 16.46
CA ILE A 715 -16.46 34.37 15.76
C ILE A 715 -15.29 34.29 16.74
N MET A 716 -15.22 35.21 17.70
CA MET A 716 -14.20 35.16 18.76
C MET A 716 -14.30 33.85 19.56
N PHE A 717 -15.50 33.47 20.01
CA PHE A 717 -15.67 32.23 20.77
C PHE A 717 -15.31 30.99 19.94
N LEU A 718 -15.72 30.96 18.66
CA LEU A 718 -15.39 29.89 17.73
C LEU A 718 -13.88 29.78 17.51
N GLY A 719 -13.17 30.91 17.37
CA GLY A 719 -11.72 30.91 17.18
C GLY A 719 -10.94 30.48 18.42
N VAL A 720 -11.46 30.74 19.63
CA VAL A 720 -10.89 30.23 20.89
C VAL A 720 -11.15 28.73 21.05
N LEU A 721 -12.38 28.28 20.79
CA LEU A 721 -12.72 26.84 20.82
C LEU A 721 -11.91 26.05 19.79
N PHE A 722 -11.76 26.58 18.57
CA PHE A 722 -10.96 25.98 17.52
C PHE A 722 -9.50 25.80 17.96
N ALA A 723 -8.89 26.86 18.52
CA ALA A 723 -7.54 26.78 19.05
C ALA A 723 -7.43 25.77 20.21
N ALA A 724 -8.39 25.74 21.15
CA ALA A 724 -8.37 24.82 22.28
C ALA A 724 -8.55 23.35 21.88
N ALA A 725 -9.43 23.08 20.89
CA ALA A 725 -9.70 21.75 20.36
C ALA A 725 -8.48 21.18 19.62
N GLU A 726 -7.85 21.97 18.74
CA GLU A 726 -6.69 21.53 17.96
C GLU A 726 -5.40 21.48 18.78
N LEU A 727 -5.23 22.36 19.78
CA LEU A 727 -4.08 22.36 20.68
C LEU A 727 -4.16 21.31 21.81
N ARG A 728 -5.23 20.50 21.85
CA ARG A 728 -5.49 19.49 22.89
C ARG A 728 -5.35 20.02 24.32
N GLY A 729 -5.74 21.28 24.56
CA GLY A 729 -5.66 21.90 25.87
C GLY A 729 -5.59 23.43 25.86
N PHE A 730 -5.90 24.04 27.01
CA PHE A 730 -5.87 25.49 27.20
C PHE A 730 -4.79 25.88 28.23
N PHE A 731 -3.62 26.33 27.76
CA PHE A 731 -2.48 26.65 28.62
C PHE A 731 -2.25 28.16 28.76
N VAL A 732 -2.35 28.68 29.99
CA VAL A 732 -2.22 30.13 30.29
C VAL A 732 -0.76 30.52 30.61
N SER A 733 0.17 30.19 29.72
CA SER A 733 1.60 30.48 29.90
C SER A 733 2.06 31.74 29.16
N SER A 734 1.50 32.01 27.98
CA SER A 734 1.91 33.12 27.10
C SER A 734 1.19 34.44 27.41
N ALA A 735 1.88 35.57 27.18
CA ALA A 735 1.29 36.91 27.29
C ALA A 735 0.06 37.08 26.38
N HIS A 736 0.09 36.51 25.18
CA HIS A 736 -1.04 36.51 24.26
C HIS A 736 -2.28 35.85 24.88
N VAL A 737 -2.12 34.69 25.53
CA VAL A 737 -3.23 33.97 26.15
C VAL A 737 -3.82 34.77 27.33
N LYS A 738 -2.97 35.43 28.13
CA LYS A 738 -3.43 36.27 29.25
C LYS A 738 -4.29 37.45 28.78
N PHE A 739 -3.81 38.20 27.78
CA PHE A 739 -4.58 39.31 27.20
C PHE A 739 -5.82 38.81 26.44
N GLY A 740 -5.73 37.68 25.74
CA GLY A 740 -6.86 37.05 25.05
C GLY A 740 -7.98 36.63 26.00
N VAL A 741 -7.66 36.00 27.13
CA VAL A 741 -8.66 35.64 28.17
C VAL A 741 -9.32 36.87 28.77
N LEU A 742 -8.53 37.91 29.07
CA LEU A 742 -9.07 39.17 29.60
C LEU A 742 -10.02 39.83 28.59
N ALA A 743 -9.66 39.87 27.31
CA ALA A 743 -10.50 40.40 26.24
C ALA A 743 -11.81 39.61 26.09
N LEU A 744 -11.72 38.27 26.13
CA LEU A 744 -12.87 37.36 26.08
C LEU A 744 -13.85 37.61 27.25
N LEU A 745 -13.34 37.70 28.48
CA LEU A 745 -14.16 37.97 29.67
C LEU A 745 -14.89 39.32 29.55
N LEU A 746 -14.17 40.38 29.17
CA LEU A 746 -14.76 41.71 29.00
C LEU A 746 -15.82 41.75 27.89
N ALA A 747 -15.63 41.00 26.81
CA ALA A 747 -16.58 40.90 25.71
C ALA A 747 -17.87 40.13 26.10
N VAL A 748 -17.74 38.99 26.80
CA VAL A 748 -18.90 38.18 27.27
C VAL A 748 -19.70 38.91 28.35
N LEU A 749 -19.06 39.75 29.15
CA LEU A 749 -19.76 40.60 30.11
C LEU A 749 -20.66 41.66 29.45
N GLN A 750 -20.41 42.05 28.19
CA GLN A 750 -21.25 43.06 27.51
C GLN A 750 -22.69 42.60 27.27
N PRO A 751 -22.97 41.43 26.64
CA PRO A 751 -24.35 40.94 26.50
C PRO A 751 -25.04 40.66 27.84
N LEU A 752 -24.29 40.15 28.84
CA LEU A 752 -24.82 39.92 30.18
C LEU A 752 -25.25 41.24 30.83
N ASN A 753 -24.40 42.26 30.75
CA ASN A 753 -24.71 43.61 31.20
C ASN A 753 -25.89 44.21 30.42
N ALA A 754 -26.02 43.95 29.12
CA ALA A 754 -27.14 44.41 28.30
C ALA A 754 -28.49 43.78 28.71
N LYS A 755 -28.52 42.58 29.31
CA LYS A 755 -29.74 41.97 29.85
C LYS A 755 -30.32 42.77 31.02
N PHE A 756 -29.45 43.42 31.80
CA PHE A 756 -29.83 44.25 32.95
C PHE A 756 -30.05 45.72 32.57
N ARG A 757 -30.20 46.03 31.27
CA ARG A 757 -30.41 47.39 30.77
C ARG A 757 -31.71 47.98 31.32
N PRO A 758 -31.67 49.08 32.10
CA PRO A 758 -32.88 49.75 32.59
C PRO A 758 -33.69 50.36 31.44
N SER A 759 -35.01 50.50 31.62
CA SER A 759 -35.92 51.07 30.61
C SER A 759 -35.49 52.48 30.16
N LYS A 760 -35.80 52.82 28.91
CA LYS A 760 -35.53 54.15 28.37
C LYS A 760 -36.53 55.13 29.03
N PRO A 761 -36.08 56.28 29.57
CA PRO A 761 -36.99 57.30 30.08
C PRO A 761 -37.91 57.81 28.95
N ALA A 762 -39.16 58.14 29.30
CA ALA A 762 -40.07 58.79 28.36
C ALA A 762 -39.55 60.18 27.97
N ASN A 763 -39.94 60.70 26.81
CA ASN A 763 -39.43 61.97 26.29
C ASN A 763 -39.63 63.09 27.32
N GLY A 764 -38.53 63.68 27.82
CA GLY A 764 -38.55 64.77 28.80
C GLY A 764 -38.21 64.38 30.25
N GLU A 765 -38.14 63.09 30.59
CA GLU A 765 -37.80 62.65 31.96
C GLU A 765 -36.29 62.50 32.19
N VAL A 766 -35.84 62.87 33.40
CA VAL A 766 -34.43 62.72 33.82
C VAL A 766 -34.10 61.22 33.95
N PRO A 767 -33.02 60.73 33.31
CA PRO A 767 -32.66 59.31 33.37
C PRO A 767 -32.37 58.86 34.80
N SER A 768 -32.86 57.68 35.18
CA SER A 768 -32.65 57.12 36.52
C SER A 768 -31.15 56.92 36.82
N ARG A 769 -30.75 57.03 38.10
CA ARG A 769 -29.36 56.78 38.54
C ARG A 769 -28.81 55.44 38.06
N ASN A 770 -29.65 54.40 38.07
CA ASN A 770 -29.30 53.06 37.59
C ASN A 770 -29.05 53.04 36.08
N ARG A 771 -29.81 53.82 35.30
CA ARG A 771 -29.62 53.96 33.84
C ARG A 771 -28.31 54.66 33.51
N ILE A 772 -27.99 55.74 34.22
CA ILE A 772 -26.73 56.48 34.02
C ILE A 772 -25.53 55.59 34.41
N LEU A 773 -25.59 54.92 35.56
CA LEU A 773 -24.53 54.00 36.00
C LEU A 773 -24.31 52.87 34.98
N TRP A 774 -25.39 52.28 34.47
CA TRP A 774 -25.33 51.25 33.43
C TRP A 774 -24.69 51.77 32.14
N GLU A 775 -25.03 52.99 31.71
CA GLU A 775 -24.44 53.60 30.49
C GLU A 775 -22.94 53.82 30.64
N TYR A 776 -22.47 54.34 31.78
CA TYR A 776 -21.04 54.46 32.06
C TYR A 776 -20.35 53.10 32.11
N LEU A 777 -20.94 52.14 32.83
CA LEU A 777 -20.37 50.81 32.97
C LEU A 777 -20.26 50.12 31.61
N HIS A 778 -21.31 50.15 30.78
CA HIS A 778 -21.32 49.59 29.43
C HIS A 778 -20.28 50.24 28.51
N VAL A 779 -20.18 51.57 28.50
CA VAL A 779 -19.24 52.29 27.63
C VAL A 779 -17.79 52.09 28.06
N ILE A 780 -17.49 52.16 29.36
CA ILE A 780 -16.12 51.99 29.87
C ILE A 780 -15.66 50.56 29.64
N THR A 781 -16.44 49.57 30.06
CA THR A 781 -16.07 48.16 29.89
C THR A 781 -15.96 47.77 28.42
N GLY A 782 -16.83 48.31 27.54
CA GLY A 782 -16.77 48.06 26.09
C GLY A 782 -15.53 48.67 25.43
N ARG A 783 -15.12 49.88 25.83
CA ARG A 783 -13.88 50.51 25.31
C ARG A 783 -12.62 49.81 25.82
N SER A 784 -12.60 49.42 27.09
CA SER A 784 -11.51 48.63 27.66
C SER A 784 -11.34 47.30 26.95
N ALA A 785 -12.44 46.62 26.58
CA ALA A 785 -12.40 45.37 25.82
C ALA A 785 -11.64 45.53 24.49
N ILE A 786 -11.90 46.59 23.72
CA ILE A 786 -11.22 46.85 22.44
C ILE A 786 -9.72 47.10 22.62
N ILE A 787 -9.32 47.88 23.64
CA ILE A 787 -7.90 48.15 23.89
C ILE A 787 -7.17 46.84 24.21
N VAL A 788 -7.73 46.02 25.10
CA VAL A 788 -7.15 44.72 25.45
C VAL A 788 -7.14 43.78 24.23
N GLY A 789 -8.18 43.79 23.40
CA GLY A 789 -8.25 43.00 22.17
C GLY A 789 -7.16 43.37 21.14
N ILE A 790 -6.88 44.66 20.95
CA ILE A 790 -5.78 45.11 20.07
C ILE A 790 -4.42 44.64 20.61
N VAL A 791 -4.18 44.76 21.92
CA VAL A 791 -2.96 44.24 22.57
C VAL A 791 -2.84 42.72 22.38
N ALA A 792 -3.96 41.99 22.46
CA ALA A 792 -3.99 40.55 22.21
C ALA A 792 -3.61 40.20 20.76
N LEU A 793 -4.02 40.99 19.75
CA LEU A 793 -3.62 40.79 18.35
C LEU A 793 -2.10 40.95 18.16
N PHE A 794 -1.51 42.03 18.67
CA PHE A 794 -0.06 42.27 18.54
C PHE A 794 0.79 41.26 19.31
N THR A 795 0.39 40.91 20.53
CA THR A 795 1.09 39.87 21.30
C THR A 795 0.94 38.49 20.66
N GLY A 796 -0.15 38.23 19.95
CA GLY A 796 -0.36 37.02 19.14
C GLY A 796 0.59 36.93 17.96
N MET A 797 0.76 38.01 17.20
CA MET A 797 1.73 38.07 16.10
C MET A 797 3.17 37.85 16.57
N LYS A 798 3.55 38.45 17.70
CA LYS A 798 4.87 38.22 18.32
C LYS A 798 5.05 36.75 18.76
N HIS A 799 4.00 36.15 19.33
CA HIS A 799 4.03 34.74 19.74
C HIS A 799 4.17 33.79 18.54
N LEU A 800 3.55 34.11 17.40
CA LEU A 800 3.69 33.39 16.14
C LEU A 800 5.13 33.48 15.59
N GLY A 801 5.72 34.67 15.57
CA GLY A 801 7.10 34.89 15.09
C GLY A 801 8.16 34.11 15.89
N HIS A 802 8.12 34.19 17.22
CA HIS A 802 9.06 33.47 18.10
C HIS A 802 9.00 31.94 17.96
N ARG A 803 7.87 31.38 17.51
CA ARG A 803 7.67 29.93 17.43
C ARG A 803 8.12 29.33 16.10
N TYR A 804 8.14 30.11 15.03
CA TYR A 804 8.28 29.59 13.66
C TYR A 804 9.35 30.26 12.79
N ASP A 805 10.08 31.25 13.31
CA ASP A 805 11.22 31.90 12.65
C ASP A 805 10.95 32.24 11.17
N SER A 806 9.79 32.87 10.93
CA SER A 806 9.24 33.09 9.59
C SER A 806 9.34 34.57 9.22
N GLU A 807 10.02 34.87 8.10
CA GLU A 807 10.19 36.23 7.55
C GLU A 807 8.84 36.97 7.33
N ASN A 808 7.78 36.25 6.97
CA ASN A 808 6.46 36.84 6.66
C ASN A 808 5.73 37.48 7.85
N VAL A 809 6.13 37.17 9.11
CA VAL A 809 5.45 37.69 10.31
C VAL A 809 5.69 39.18 10.47
N GLU A 810 6.85 39.69 10.04
CA GLU A 810 7.17 41.10 10.12
C GLU A 810 6.28 41.92 9.19
N GLU A 811 6.10 41.46 7.94
CA GLU A 811 5.19 42.08 6.95
C GLU A 811 3.74 42.13 7.44
N LEU A 812 3.22 41.02 7.97
CA LEU A 812 1.87 40.96 8.54
C LEU A 812 1.70 41.88 9.75
N THR A 813 2.73 42.03 10.57
CA THR A 813 2.71 42.94 11.72
C THR A 813 2.66 44.40 11.26
N TRP A 814 3.41 44.77 10.22
CA TRP A 814 3.33 46.08 9.58
C TRP A 814 1.95 46.35 8.96
N ALA A 815 1.37 45.36 8.28
CA ALA A 815 0.02 45.48 7.73
C ALA A 815 -1.03 45.71 8.83
N LEU A 816 -0.93 45.00 9.96
CA LEU A 816 -1.80 45.20 11.12
C LEU A 816 -1.64 46.61 11.73
N MET A 817 -0.40 47.13 11.83
CA MET A 817 -0.15 48.49 12.29
C MET A 817 -0.79 49.53 11.37
N LEU A 818 -0.63 49.38 10.05
CA LEU A 818 -1.24 50.26 9.05
C LEU A 818 -2.77 50.22 9.11
N TRP A 819 -3.37 49.05 9.33
CA TRP A 819 -4.82 48.91 9.50
C TRP A 819 -5.33 49.65 10.74
N VAL A 820 -4.70 49.43 11.90
CA VAL A 820 -5.08 50.11 13.15
C VAL A 820 -4.92 51.63 13.02
N LEU A 821 -3.84 52.10 12.40
CA LEU A 821 -3.64 53.52 12.12
C LEU A 821 -4.75 54.08 11.22
N SER A 822 -5.12 53.35 10.16
CA SER A 822 -6.20 53.74 9.26
C SER A 822 -7.54 53.88 9.98
N VAL A 823 -7.87 52.94 10.87
CA VAL A 823 -9.09 53.01 11.70
C VAL A 823 -9.05 54.22 12.64
N ILE A 824 -7.92 54.51 13.27
CA ILE A 824 -7.75 55.69 14.12
C ILE A 824 -7.96 56.97 13.31
N VAL A 825 -7.37 57.08 12.11
CA VAL A 825 -7.55 58.23 11.22
C VAL A 825 -9.03 58.38 10.82
N ILE A 826 -9.71 57.29 10.47
CA ILE A 826 -11.15 57.32 10.14
C ILE A 826 -11.96 57.85 11.34
N VAL A 827 -11.69 57.35 12.55
CA VAL A 827 -12.36 57.83 13.77
C VAL A 827 -12.06 59.31 14.02
N LEU A 828 -10.82 59.77 13.87
CA LEU A 828 -10.45 61.17 14.00
C LEU A 828 -11.14 62.05 12.95
N CYS A 829 -11.24 61.58 11.70
CA CYS A 829 -11.96 62.27 10.64
C CYS A 829 -13.47 62.36 10.93
N LEU A 830 -14.07 61.28 11.45
CA LEU A 830 -15.50 61.26 11.84
C LEU A 830 -15.77 62.15 13.04
N GLU A 831 -14.90 62.15 14.06
CA GLU A 831 -14.98 63.08 15.19
C GLU A 831 -14.78 64.53 14.75
N TYR A 832 -13.81 64.80 13.88
CA TYR A 832 -13.60 66.14 13.31
C TYR A 832 -14.84 66.63 12.55
N LYS A 833 -15.46 65.76 11.73
CA LYS A 833 -16.72 66.09 11.04
C LYS A 833 -17.86 66.35 12.03
N GLU A 834 -17.98 65.56 13.09
CA GLU A 834 -19.03 65.74 14.11
C GLU A 834 -18.82 67.02 14.95
N VAL A 835 -17.57 67.34 15.32
CA VAL A 835 -17.20 68.58 16.01
C VAL A 835 -17.44 69.79 15.10
N LYS A 836 -17.08 69.69 13.81
CA LYS A 836 -17.37 70.74 12.82
C LYS A 836 -18.88 70.94 12.62
N ARG A 837 -19.68 69.87 12.61
CA ARG A 837 -21.15 69.95 12.56
C ARG A 837 -21.70 70.70 13.78
N ARG A 838 -21.23 70.36 14.99
CA ARG A 838 -21.60 71.07 16.24
C ARG A 838 -21.13 72.54 16.27
N SER A 839 -19.98 72.83 15.66
CA SER A 839 -19.48 74.20 15.51
C SER A 839 -20.31 75.00 14.51
N SER A 840 -20.78 74.36 13.43
CA SER A 840 -21.67 74.97 12.43
C SER A 840 -23.05 75.26 13.02
N ASP A 841 -23.62 74.33 13.82
CA ASP A 841 -24.89 74.56 14.54
C ASP A 841 -24.79 75.68 15.58
N ARG A 842 -23.61 75.85 16.20
CA ARG A 842 -23.35 76.98 17.12
C ARG A 842 -23.18 78.32 16.39
N SER A 843 -22.69 78.31 15.15
CA SER A 843 -22.48 79.54 14.36
C SER A 843 -23.78 80.09 13.77
N VAL A 844 -24.82 79.26 13.58
CA VAL A 844 -26.13 79.68 13.05
C VAL A 844 -27.04 80.25 14.14
N ARG A 845 -26.72 80.03 15.43
CA ARG A 845 -27.58 80.38 16.58
C ARG A 845 -27.10 81.60 17.36
N GLY A 846 -26.63 82.63 16.66
CA GLY A 846 -26.15 83.87 17.26
C GLY A 846 -26.77 85.11 16.63
N HIS A 847 -28.07 85.36 16.87
CA HIS A 847 -28.68 86.70 16.99
C HIS A 847 -30.17 86.60 17.40
N TRP A 848 -30.54 87.41 18.41
CA TRP A 848 -31.88 87.78 18.92
C TRP A 848 -32.63 86.88 19.93
N ALA A 849 -33.36 87.59 20.80
CA ALA A 849 -33.78 87.25 22.16
C ALA A 849 -35.31 87.25 22.32
N LEU A 850 -35.75 86.64 23.44
CA LEU A 850 -37.05 86.76 24.15
C LEU A 850 -38.34 86.36 23.40
N GLY A 851 -39.04 85.37 23.94
CA GLY A 851 -40.44 85.09 23.58
C GLY A 851 -40.89 83.68 23.96
N ASN A 852 -42.02 83.61 24.64
CA ASN A 852 -42.70 82.40 25.10
C ASN A 852 -43.31 81.58 23.94
N THR A 853 -43.71 80.35 24.30
CA THR A 853 -44.77 79.50 23.72
C THR A 853 -44.61 78.89 22.31
N GLU A 854 -44.74 77.57 22.35
CA GLU A 854 -45.49 76.69 21.45
C GLU A 854 -44.99 76.39 20.04
N GLU A 855 -45.48 75.22 19.65
CA GLU A 855 -45.06 74.32 18.59
C GLU A 855 -45.34 74.86 17.18
N ASP A 856 -44.69 74.14 16.27
CA ASP A 856 -45.19 73.73 14.96
C ASP A 856 -44.78 74.43 13.65
N ASP A 857 -44.47 73.49 12.74
CA ASP A 857 -44.78 73.40 11.32
C ASP A 857 -43.95 74.09 10.23
N SER A 858 -43.46 73.25 9.32
CA SER A 858 -43.85 73.24 7.90
C SER A 858 -43.00 72.25 7.07
N VAL A 859 -43.44 71.53 6.03
CA VAL A 859 -44.74 71.14 5.42
C VAL A 859 -44.38 70.09 4.34
N ASP A 860 -45.20 69.03 4.16
CA ASP A 860 -45.82 68.62 2.87
C ASP A 860 -46.65 67.34 3.09
N LEU A 861 -47.97 67.49 3.34
CA LEU A 861 -49.07 67.38 2.37
C LEU A 861 -49.32 65.96 1.82
N LEU A 862 -50.27 65.25 2.44
CA LEU A 862 -51.53 64.78 1.83
C LEU A 862 -52.33 63.93 2.85
N HIS A 863 -53.55 64.38 3.13
CA HIS A 863 -54.61 63.82 4.00
C HIS A 863 -55.50 62.84 3.18
N PRO A 864 -56.59 62.24 3.71
CA PRO A 864 -56.85 61.52 4.98
C PRO A 864 -57.55 60.15 4.74
N ASP A 865 -57.74 59.34 5.80
CA ASP A 865 -59.09 58.91 6.20
C ASP A 865 -59.07 58.20 7.57
N ASP A 866 -59.99 58.66 8.42
CA ASP A 866 -60.25 58.30 9.80
C ASP A 866 -60.72 56.86 10.00
N VAL A 867 -60.37 56.25 11.14
CA VAL A 867 -61.35 55.68 12.10
C VAL A 867 -60.73 55.72 13.50
N ALA A 868 -61.36 56.49 14.40
CA ALA A 868 -61.17 56.41 15.84
C ALA A 868 -61.82 55.13 16.42
N ILE A 869 -61.26 54.58 17.49
CA ILE A 869 -61.96 54.22 18.75
C ILE A 869 -60.94 53.61 19.74
N GLU A 870 -60.80 54.36 20.83
CA GLU A 870 -60.59 54.00 22.25
C GLU A 870 -59.45 53.07 22.69
N GLU A 871 -58.59 53.67 23.51
CA GLU A 871 -57.70 53.01 24.47
C GLU A 871 -58.51 52.18 25.48
N GLU A 872 -58.15 50.90 25.62
CA GLU A 872 -58.30 50.22 26.90
C GLU A 872 -56.91 49.82 27.43
N ASN A 873 -56.66 50.33 28.62
CA ASN A 873 -55.42 50.33 29.35
C ASN A 873 -55.17 48.96 30.00
N THR A 874 -54.21 48.17 29.51
CA THR A 874 -53.52 47.17 30.34
C THR A 874 -52.19 46.71 29.72
N LYS A 875 -51.08 47.17 30.29
CA LYS A 875 -49.80 46.43 30.30
C LYS A 875 -49.75 45.62 31.60
N PRO A 876 -49.19 44.39 31.56
CA PRO A 876 -47.78 44.32 31.93
C PRO A 876 -46.94 43.46 30.98
N ASP A 877 -45.86 44.08 30.54
CA ASP A 877 -44.50 43.56 30.57
C ASP A 877 -44.32 42.04 30.73
N HIS A 878 -44.29 41.32 29.61
CA HIS A 878 -43.55 40.06 29.52
C HIS A 878 -42.96 39.91 28.13
N SER A 879 -41.63 39.89 28.04
CA SER A 879 -40.94 39.38 26.85
C SER A 879 -41.45 37.97 26.55
N PRO A 880 -41.93 37.67 25.33
CA PRO A 880 -42.57 36.38 25.06
C PRO A 880 -41.57 35.25 25.28
N SER A 881 -42.01 34.20 25.98
CA SER A 881 -41.18 33.03 26.23
C SER A 881 -40.78 32.36 24.91
N LEU A 882 -39.69 31.59 24.89
CA LEU A 882 -39.25 30.82 23.71
C LEU A 882 -40.39 29.97 23.11
N LYS A 883 -41.32 29.48 23.95
CA LYS A 883 -42.51 28.74 23.51
C LYS A 883 -43.55 29.64 22.82
N GLN A 884 -43.73 30.88 23.27
CA GLN A 884 -44.61 31.85 22.62
C GLN A 884 -44.03 32.35 21.30
N LYS A 885 -42.72 32.63 21.23
CA LYS A 885 -42.05 32.95 19.96
C LYS A 885 -42.13 31.77 18.98
N ALA A 886 -41.98 30.53 19.47
CA ALA A 886 -42.16 29.34 18.64
C ALA A 886 -43.62 29.20 18.17
N ALA A 887 -44.60 29.39 19.05
CA ALA A 887 -46.03 29.36 18.69
C ALA A 887 -46.41 30.47 17.69
N GLU A 888 -45.86 31.68 17.83
CA GLU A 888 -46.05 32.79 16.88
C GLU A 888 -45.38 32.52 15.53
N VAL A 889 -44.17 31.96 15.52
CA VAL A 889 -43.50 31.53 14.28
C VAL A 889 -44.30 30.42 13.61
N ILE A 890 -44.82 29.46 14.37
CA ILE A 890 -45.70 28.40 13.88
C ILE A 890 -46.97 29.02 13.30
N ALA A 891 -47.63 29.97 13.99
CA ALA A 891 -48.84 30.64 13.54
C ALA A 891 -48.59 31.46 12.25
N ALA A 892 -47.53 32.26 12.19
CA ALA A 892 -47.16 33.03 11.00
C ALA A 892 -46.75 32.13 9.82
N SER A 893 -46.13 30.98 10.11
CA SER A 893 -45.82 29.94 9.11
C SER A 893 -47.09 29.25 8.62
N LEU A 894 -48.05 28.97 9.51
CA LEU A 894 -49.35 28.38 9.19
C LEU A 894 -50.22 29.32 8.36
N GLU A 895 -50.16 30.62 8.66
CA GLU A 895 -50.87 31.67 7.94
C GLU A 895 -50.25 31.90 6.56
N THR A 896 -48.91 31.91 6.47
CA THR A 896 -48.19 31.89 5.18
C THR A 896 -48.54 30.63 4.38
N TYR A 897 -48.63 29.46 5.03
CA TYR A 897 -49.02 28.21 4.40
C TYR A 897 -50.45 28.28 3.84
N ARG A 898 -51.40 28.86 4.58
CA ARG A 898 -52.79 29.11 4.14
C ARG A 898 -52.91 30.17 3.04
N SER A 899 -51.97 31.12 2.95
CA SER A 899 -52.02 32.24 1.99
C SER A 899 -51.76 31.84 0.52
N ARG A 900 -51.23 30.64 0.28
CA ARG A 900 -50.88 30.14 -1.06
C ARG A 900 -51.62 28.84 -1.35
N PRO A 901 -52.02 28.59 -2.61
CA PRO A 901 -52.70 27.36 -2.97
C PRO A 901 -51.78 26.15 -2.80
N PHE A 902 -52.35 24.96 -2.55
CA PHE A 902 -51.59 23.71 -2.41
C PHE A 902 -50.64 23.46 -3.60
N SER A 903 -51.07 23.82 -4.81
CA SER A 903 -50.26 23.69 -6.03
C SER A 903 -48.95 24.48 -5.99
N PHE A 904 -48.92 25.64 -5.33
CA PHE A 904 -47.70 26.43 -5.15
C PHE A 904 -46.69 25.68 -4.28
N TRP A 905 -47.14 25.16 -3.13
CA TRP A 905 -46.30 24.42 -2.20
C TRP A 905 -45.81 23.11 -2.80
N LEU A 906 -46.68 22.40 -3.51
CA LEU A 906 -46.32 21.19 -4.24
C LEU A 906 -45.22 21.47 -5.27
N LEU A 907 -45.37 22.49 -6.11
CA LEU A 907 -44.37 22.86 -7.11
C LEU A 907 -43.06 23.34 -6.46
N LEU A 908 -43.12 24.07 -5.35
CA LEU A 908 -41.93 24.51 -4.64
C LEU A 908 -41.17 23.33 -4.03
N CYS A 909 -41.86 22.36 -3.44
CA CYS A 909 -41.26 21.12 -2.94
C CYS A 909 -40.68 20.27 -4.07
N LEU A 910 -41.43 20.11 -5.18
CA LEU A 910 -40.97 19.38 -6.38
C LEU A 910 -39.79 20.07 -7.09
N SER A 911 -39.61 21.38 -6.91
CA SER A 911 -38.45 22.12 -7.43
C SER A 911 -37.26 22.06 -6.46
N SER A 912 -37.52 22.26 -5.16
CA SER A 912 -36.47 22.30 -4.13
C SER A 912 -35.87 20.92 -3.85
N GLY A 913 -36.66 19.84 -3.92
CA GLY A 913 -36.20 18.46 -3.68
C GLY A 913 -35.08 18.03 -4.63
N PRO A 914 -35.31 18.03 -5.96
CA PRO A 914 -34.29 17.73 -6.95
C PRO A 914 -33.07 18.65 -6.86
N MET A 915 -33.26 19.94 -6.54
CA MET A 915 -32.14 20.85 -6.33
C MET A 915 -31.23 20.41 -5.16
N LEU A 916 -31.81 19.91 -4.07
CA LEU A 916 -31.07 19.48 -2.88
C LEU A 916 -30.48 18.07 -3.00
N THR A 917 -30.95 17.23 -3.93
CA THR A 917 -30.45 15.85 -4.09
C THR A 917 -29.66 15.64 -5.38
N ALA A 918 -30.15 16.15 -6.51
CA ALA A 918 -29.55 15.93 -7.81
C ALA A 918 -28.28 16.75 -8.01
N PHE A 919 -28.18 17.98 -7.48
CA PHE A 919 -26.92 18.72 -7.54
C PHE A 919 -25.79 18.05 -6.74
N PRO A 920 -25.97 17.67 -5.46
CA PRO A 920 -24.96 16.89 -4.75
C PRO A 920 -24.57 15.60 -5.48
N ALA A 921 -25.56 14.86 -6.02
CA ALA A 921 -25.28 13.66 -6.81
C ALA A 921 -24.41 13.97 -8.05
N SER A 922 -24.73 15.05 -8.78
CA SER A 922 -23.96 15.48 -9.96
C SER A 922 -22.52 15.91 -9.62
N SER A 923 -22.33 16.57 -8.47
CA SER A 923 -21.01 16.95 -7.96
C SER A 923 -20.16 15.72 -7.61
N LEU A 924 -20.77 14.70 -6.99
CA LEU A 924 -20.09 13.46 -6.64
C LEU A 924 -19.76 12.62 -7.88
N LEU A 925 -20.69 12.51 -8.83
CA LEU A 925 -20.45 11.82 -10.10
C LEU A 925 -19.36 12.50 -10.94
N SER A 926 -19.30 13.84 -10.92
CA SER A 926 -18.22 14.62 -11.53
C SER A 926 -16.86 14.28 -10.92
N ARG A 927 -16.81 14.08 -9.60
CA ARG A 927 -15.58 13.67 -8.91
C ARG A 927 -15.22 12.21 -9.20
N LEU A 928 -16.21 11.32 -9.24
CA LEU A 928 -16.03 9.92 -9.62
C LEU A 928 -15.43 9.79 -11.02
N TYR A 929 -15.93 10.58 -11.99
CA TYR A 929 -15.38 10.63 -13.35
C TYR A 929 -13.87 10.91 -13.38
N TYR A 930 -13.38 11.87 -12.59
CA TYR A 930 -11.95 12.17 -12.55
C TYR A 930 -11.13 11.18 -11.71
N ASN A 931 -11.72 10.56 -10.68
CA ASN A 931 -11.03 9.56 -9.86
C ASN A 931 -10.74 8.27 -10.63
N ASP A 932 -11.68 7.83 -11.46
CA ASP A 932 -11.60 6.54 -12.17
C ASP A 932 -11.04 6.68 -13.60
N GLY A 933 -10.37 7.80 -13.89
CA GLY A 933 -9.52 7.94 -15.08
C GLY A 933 -10.04 8.84 -16.20
N GLY A 934 -11.17 9.54 -16.01
CA GLY A 934 -11.61 10.62 -16.89
C GLY A 934 -10.65 11.81 -16.87
N GLN A 935 -10.42 12.46 -18.01
CA GLN A 935 -9.43 13.54 -18.12
C GLN A 935 -9.99 14.82 -18.77
N SER A 936 -11.03 14.69 -19.59
CA SER A 936 -11.57 15.79 -20.37
C SER A 936 -12.58 16.63 -19.62
N LYS A 937 -12.23 17.91 -19.45
CA LYS A 937 -13.09 18.94 -18.86
C LYS A 937 -14.24 19.32 -19.81
N TRP A 938 -14.01 19.19 -21.12
CA TRP A 938 -15.04 19.40 -22.13
C TRP A 938 -16.08 18.29 -22.14
N ILE A 939 -15.69 17.02 -21.93
CA ILE A 939 -16.65 15.90 -21.83
C ILE A 939 -17.59 16.13 -20.65
N LEU A 940 -17.04 16.44 -19.47
CA LEU A 940 -17.85 16.65 -18.28
C LEU A 940 -18.76 17.89 -18.41
N SER A 941 -18.24 19.00 -18.95
CA SER A 941 -19.02 20.21 -19.24
C SER A 941 -20.16 19.95 -20.24
N TRP A 942 -19.90 19.12 -21.26
CA TRP A 942 -20.89 18.71 -22.26
C TRP A 942 -21.99 17.83 -21.66
N VAL A 943 -21.61 16.83 -20.86
CA VAL A 943 -22.57 15.93 -20.20
C VAL A 943 -23.54 16.67 -19.28
N ALA A 944 -23.08 17.73 -18.59
CA ALA A 944 -23.93 18.54 -17.71
C ALA A 944 -25.17 19.14 -18.41
N VAL A 945 -25.14 19.28 -19.74
CA VAL A 945 -26.25 19.81 -20.56
C VAL A 945 -26.76 18.84 -21.62
N ALA A 946 -26.16 17.65 -21.74
CA ALA A 946 -26.63 16.60 -22.65
C ALA A 946 -28.05 16.11 -22.30
N GLY A 947 -28.47 16.29 -21.05
CA GLY A 947 -29.82 16.00 -20.56
C GLY A 947 -30.92 16.97 -21.02
N TRP A 948 -30.64 17.96 -21.87
CA TRP A 948 -31.61 18.96 -22.34
C TRP A 948 -32.94 18.40 -22.90
N PRO A 949 -33.03 17.16 -23.46
CA PRO A 949 -34.32 16.61 -23.88
C PRO A 949 -35.27 16.31 -22.73
N LEU A 950 -34.79 16.10 -21.50
CA LEU A 950 -35.63 15.77 -20.35
C LEU A 950 -36.73 16.81 -20.07
N PRO A 951 -36.43 18.12 -19.91
CA PRO A 951 -37.49 19.13 -19.76
C PRO A 951 -38.39 19.22 -21.01
N ALA A 952 -37.88 18.96 -22.21
CA ALA A 952 -38.69 18.94 -23.43
C ALA A 952 -39.68 17.76 -23.45
N LEU A 953 -39.28 16.58 -22.96
CA LEU A 953 -40.16 15.43 -22.80
C LEU A 953 -41.26 15.69 -21.77
N LEU A 954 -40.98 16.45 -20.71
CA LEU A 954 -41.99 16.88 -19.73
C LEU A 954 -42.99 17.89 -20.31
N LEU A 955 -42.60 18.66 -21.33
CA LEU A 955 -43.48 19.58 -22.05
C LEU A 955 -44.44 18.88 -23.02
N LEU A 956 -44.03 17.76 -23.62
CA LEU A 956 -44.78 17.10 -24.69
C LEU A 956 -46.25 16.76 -24.30
N PRO A 957 -46.54 16.17 -23.13
CA PRO A 957 -47.92 15.92 -22.70
C PRO A 957 -48.70 17.21 -22.44
N LEU A 958 -48.04 18.27 -21.98
CA LEU A 958 -48.69 19.56 -21.68
C LEU A 958 -49.19 20.26 -22.95
N TYR A 959 -48.51 20.06 -24.09
CA TYR A 959 -48.92 20.60 -25.39
C TYR A 959 -49.86 19.67 -26.16
N LEU A 960 -49.65 18.35 -26.09
CA LEU A 960 -50.46 17.40 -26.86
C LEU A 960 -51.81 17.08 -26.21
N LEU A 961 -51.84 17.00 -24.87
CA LEU A 961 -53.03 16.61 -24.10
C LEU A 961 -53.57 17.75 -23.23
N GLY A 962 -52.76 18.77 -22.97
CA GLY A 962 -53.12 19.91 -22.13
C GLY A 962 -53.70 21.10 -22.89
N ARG A 963 -54.11 22.13 -22.14
CA ARG A 963 -54.57 23.42 -22.68
C ARG A 963 -53.43 24.45 -22.83
N ALA A 964 -52.17 24.04 -22.63
CA ALA A 964 -51.02 24.94 -22.75
C ALA A 964 -50.61 25.08 -24.22
N SER A 965 -50.26 26.28 -24.66
CA SER A 965 -49.72 26.55 -26.00
C SER A 965 -48.27 27.01 -25.87
N PRO A 966 -47.39 26.68 -26.84
CA PRO A 966 -45.99 27.11 -26.81
C PRO A 966 -45.87 28.64 -26.79
N THR A 967 -44.97 29.17 -25.96
CA THR A 967 -44.71 30.62 -25.95
C THR A 967 -44.12 31.06 -27.30
N PRO A 968 -44.64 32.14 -27.93
CA PRO A 968 -44.10 32.65 -29.18
C PRO A 968 -42.65 33.12 -29.03
N LEU A 969 -41.75 32.60 -29.87
CA LEU A 969 -40.34 32.99 -29.89
C LEU A 969 -40.15 34.34 -30.58
N SER A 970 -39.99 35.40 -29.78
CA SER A 970 -39.53 36.71 -30.27
C SER A 970 -38.00 36.74 -30.39
N LEU A 971 -37.47 37.60 -31.27
CA LEU A 971 -36.02 37.79 -31.41
C LEU A 971 -35.35 38.15 -30.07
N ALA A 972 -36.02 38.97 -29.25
CA ALA A 972 -35.54 39.34 -27.93
C ALA A 972 -35.43 38.12 -26.98
N LEU A 973 -36.44 37.24 -26.98
CA LEU A 973 -36.44 36.03 -26.15
C LEU A 973 -35.37 35.03 -26.62
N CYS A 974 -35.21 34.85 -27.93
CA CYS A 974 -34.14 34.02 -28.49
C CYS A 974 -32.75 34.53 -28.07
N SER A 975 -32.51 35.85 -28.15
CA SER A 975 -31.25 36.45 -27.69
C SER A 975 -30.99 36.20 -26.20
N TRP A 976 -32.02 36.23 -25.36
CA TRP A 976 -31.90 35.89 -23.94
C TRP A 976 -31.55 34.42 -23.71
N TYR A 977 -32.17 33.48 -24.44
CA TYR A 977 -31.87 32.06 -24.33
C TYR A 977 -30.46 31.72 -24.82
N VAL A 978 -29.99 32.34 -25.91
CA VAL A 978 -28.62 32.18 -26.39
C VAL A 978 -27.62 32.72 -25.39
N LEU A 979 -27.87 33.92 -24.83
CA LEU A 979 -27.01 34.52 -23.80
C LEU A 979 -26.94 33.63 -22.54
N LEU A 980 -28.09 33.22 -22.01
CA LEU A 980 -28.14 32.34 -20.83
C LEU A 980 -27.49 30.99 -21.13
N GLY A 981 -27.68 30.42 -22.31
CA GLY A 981 -27.05 29.17 -22.73
C GLY A 981 -25.52 29.28 -22.81
N PHE A 982 -25.00 30.39 -23.34
CA PHE A 982 -23.57 30.67 -23.35
C PHE A 982 -23.00 30.78 -21.93
N LEU A 983 -23.67 31.53 -21.05
CA LEU A 983 -23.25 31.67 -19.66
C LEU A 983 -23.30 30.32 -18.92
N SER A 984 -24.33 29.50 -19.14
CA SER A 984 -24.42 28.15 -18.59
C SER A 984 -23.33 27.21 -19.11
N ALA A 985 -22.95 27.31 -20.39
CA ALA A 985 -21.83 26.53 -20.93
C ALA A 985 -20.49 26.92 -20.26
N ALA A 986 -20.26 28.22 -20.07
CA ALA A 986 -19.09 28.72 -19.37
C ALA A 986 -19.07 28.31 -17.88
N ASP A 987 -20.23 28.37 -17.20
CA ASP A 987 -20.41 27.93 -15.81
C ASP A 987 -20.06 26.46 -15.63
N ASN A 988 -20.63 25.59 -16.49
CA ASN A 988 -20.34 24.16 -16.47
C ASN A 988 -18.86 23.85 -16.73
N LEU A 989 -18.21 24.60 -17.62
CA LEU A 989 -16.78 24.43 -17.88
C LEU A 989 -15.95 24.83 -16.64
N MET A 990 -16.25 25.95 -16.00
CA MET A 990 -15.56 26.39 -14.77
C MET A 990 -15.67 25.35 -13.65
N TYR A 991 -16.88 24.82 -13.41
CA TYR A 991 -17.06 23.74 -12.43
C TYR A 991 -16.38 22.44 -12.84
N ALA A 992 -16.35 22.08 -14.13
CA ALA A 992 -15.61 20.91 -14.61
C ALA A 992 -14.10 21.04 -14.35
N TRP A 993 -13.55 22.25 -14.46
CA TRP A 993 -12.16 22.53 -14.08
C TRP A 993 -11.94 22.48 -12.56
N ALA A 994 -12.89 22.98 -11.76
CA ALA A 994 -12.82 22.89 -10.30
C ALA A 994 -12.77 21.43 -9.83
N TYR A 995 -13.69 20.58 -10.29
CA TYR A 995 -13.73 19.15 -9.92
C TYR A 995 -12.55 18.32 -10.43
N ALA A 996 -11.82 18.81 -11.44
CA ALA A 996 -10.60 18.18 -11.92
C ALA A 996 -9.42 18.35 -10.94
N TYR A 997 -9.44 19.41 -10.12
CA TYR A 997 -8.28 19.78 -9.28
C TYR A 997 -8.59 19.88 -7.78
N LEU A 998 -9.86 19.94 -7.39
CA LEU A 998 -10.29 20.01 -6.00
C LEU A 998 -11.03 18.73 -5.59
N PRO A 999 -10.92 18.31 -4.31
CA PRO A 999 -11.84 17.33 -3.73
C PRO A 999 -13.29 17.84 -3.79
N ALA A 1000 -14.25 16.91 -3.84
CA ALA A 1000 -15.67 17.28 -3.92
C ALA A 1000 -16.12 18.06 -2.68
N SER A 1001 -15.58 17.72 -1.51
CA SER A 1001 -15.81 18.42 -0.24
C SER A 1001 -15.34 19.88 -0.24
N THR A 1002 -14.21 20.16 -0.89
CA THR A 1002 -13.61 21.50 -0.97
C THR A 1002 -14.34 22.33 -2.00
N ALA A 1003 -14.59 21.75 -3.18
CA ALA A 1003 -15.32 22.42 -4.24
C ALA A 1003 -16.72 22.83 -3.77
N SER A 1004 -17.44 21.97 -3.03
CA SER A 1004 -18.76 22.34 -2.49
C SER A 1004 -18.68 23.49 -1.47
N LEU A 1005 -17.66 23.53 -0.61
CA LEU A 1005 -17.48 24.61 0.37
C LEU A 1005 -17.16 25.95 -0.30
N VAL A 1006 -16.31 25.94 -1.34
CA VAL A 1006 -16.02 27.15 -2.13
C VAL A 1006 -17.27 27.59 -2.90
N ALA A 1007 -18.03 26.63 -3.45
CA ALA A 1007 -19.28 26.88 -4.15
C ALA A 1007 -20.39 27.51 -3.29
N ALA A 1008 -20.28 27.45 -1.96
CA ALA A 1008 -21.16 28.16 -1.02
C ALA A 1008 -21.17 29.68 -1.26
N SER A 1009 -20.07 30.23 -1.80
CA SER A 1009 -19.96 31.64 -2.18
C SER A 1009 -21.02 32.11 -3.19
N SER A 1010 -21.65 31.18 -3.93
CA SER A 1010 -22.76 31.47 -4.84
C SER A 1010 -23.94 32.18 -4.16
N LEU A 1011 -24.18 31.96 -2.86
CA LEU A 1011 -25.21 32.70 -2.11
C LEU A 1011 -24.87 34.20 -1.99
N ALA A 1012 -23.60 34.53 -1.77
CA ALA A 1012 -23.16 35.93 -1.71
C ALA A 1012 -23.40 36.64 -3.05
N PHE A 1013 -22.99 36.01 -4.14
CA PHE A 1013 -23.19 36.55 -5.49
C PHE A 1013 -24.68 36.61 -5.88
N SER A 1014 -25.47 35.61 -5.53
CA SER A 1014 -26.92 35.60 -5.78
C SER A 1014 -27.64 36.74 -5.05
N ALA A 1015 -27.23 37.06 -3.82
CA ALA A 1015 -27.77 38.20 -3.08
C ALA A 1015 -27.40 39.55 -3.73
N LEU A 1016 -26.14 39.70 -4.14
CA LEU A 1016 -25.64 40.92 -4.80
C LEU A 1016 -26.31 41.14 -6.17
N PHE A 1017 -26.27 40.15 -7.05
CA PHE A 1017 -26.89 40.25 -8.39
C PHE A 1017 -28.42 40.31 -8.31
N GLY A 1018 -29.03 39.58 -7.37
CA GLY A 1018 -30.47 39.69 -7.11
C GLY A 1018 -30.89 41.11 -6.72
N ARG A 1019 -30.07 41.82 -5.93
CA ARG A 1019 -30.32 43.24 -5.61
C ARG A 1019 -30.08 44.16 -6.80
N ALA A 1020 -28.97 43.95 -7.53
CA ALA A 1020 -28.56 44.83 -8.62
C ALA A 1020 -29.45 44.71 -9.86
N ILE A 1021 -29.84 43.50 -10.23
CA ILE A 1021 -30.53 43.18 -11.49
C ILE A 1021 -32.03 42.96 -11.22
N ALA A 1022 -32.38 42.03 -10.34
CA ALA A 1022 -33.77 41.68 -10.05
C ALA A 1022 -34.47 42.64 -9.06
N LYS A 1023 -33.73 43.62 -8.51
CA LYS A 1023 -34.20 44.61 -7.52
C LYS A 1023 -34.76 43.98 -6.22
N ASN A 1024 -34.26 42.81 -5.84
CA ASN A 1024 -34.63 42.13 -4.59
C ASN A 1024 -34.30 43.00 -3.37
N ARG A 1025 -35.12 42.95 -2.31
CA ARG A 1025 -34.86 43.68 -1.04
C ARG A 1025 -33.86 42.87 -0.21
N LEU A 1026 -32.74 43.49 0.17
CA LEU A 1026 -31.77 42.88 1.08
C LEU A 1026 -32.07 43.31 2.52
N SER A 1027 -32.12 42.33 3.43
CA SER A 1027 -32.21 42.59 4.86
C SER A 1027 -30.81 42.69 5.48
N LEU A 1028 -30.70 43.31 6.66
CA LEU A 1028 -29.45 43.34 7.44
C LEU A 1028 -28.91 41.92 7.75
N SER A 1029 -29.81 40.95 7.91
CA SER A 1029 -29.44 39.54 8.10
C SER A 1029 -28.81 38.91 6.85
N SER A 1030 -29.27 39.31 5.66
CA SER A 1030 -28.74 38.84 4.39
C SER A 1030 -27.33 39.37 4.16
N LEU A 1031 -27.06 40.61 4.57
CA LEU A 1031 -25.71 41.17 4.57
C LEU A 1031 -24.79 40.44 5.56
N ASN A 1032 -25.28 40.08 6.75
CA ASN A 1032 -24.51 39.28 7.70
C ASN A 1032 -24.14 37.90 7.13
N ALA A 1033 -25.09 37.22 6.48
CA ALA A 1033 -24.84 35.93 5.84
C ALA A 1033 -23.75 35.99 4.76
N VAL A 1034 -23.74 37.05 3.95
CA VAL A 1034 -22.71 37.30 2.92
C VAL A 1034 -21.32 37.38 3.55
N VAL A 1035 -21.16 38.16 4.62
CA VAL A 1035 -19.88 38.33 5.32
C VAL A 1035 -19.39 37.00 5.90
N VAL A 1036 -20.28 36.26 6.57
CA VAL A 1036 -19.98 34.99 7.22
C VAL A 1036 -19.52 33.94 6.18
N ILE A 1037 -20.23 33.79 5.07
CA ILE A 1037 -19.89 32.80 4.03
C ILE A 1037 -18.57 33.16 3.32
N THR A 1038 -18.33 34.45 3.10
CA THR A 1038 -17.04 34.92 2.52
C THR A 1038 -15.87 34.54 3.43
N ALA A 1039 -16.03 34.67 4.75
CA ALA A 1039 -15.02 34.21 5.71
C ALA A 1039 -14.82 32.68 5.64
N GLY A 1040 -15.89 31.91 5.43
CA GLY A 1040 -15.81 30.45 5.24
C GLY A 1040 -14.94 30.07 4.05
N VAL A 1041 -15.09 30.74 2.90
CA VAL A 1041 -14.27 30.48 1.70
C VAL A 1041 -12.80 30.81 1.95
N VAL A 1042 -12.49 31.90 2.65
CA VAL A 1042 -11.11 32.25 3.02
C VAL A 1042 -10.50 31.20 3.93
N VAL A 1043 -11.25 30.66 4.90
CA VAL A 1043 -10.78 29.57 5.77
C VAL A 1043 -10.42 28.33 4.96
N VAL A 1044 -11.20 27.96 3.94
CA VAL A 1044 -10.87 26.83 3.04
C VAL A 1044 -9.64 27.14 2.20
N ALA A 1045 -9.45 28.36 1.72
CA ALA A 1045 -8.26 28.74 0.94
C ALA A 1045 -6.96 28.58 1.75
N LEU A 1046 -7.00 28.87 3.05
CA LEU A 1046 -5.87 28.70 3.96
C LEU A 1046 -5.51 27.22 4.21
N ASP A 1047 -6.38 26.29 3.82
CA ASP A 1047 -6.21 24.84 3.95
C ASP A 1047 -5.66 24.15 2.69
N SER A 1048 -5.27 24.91 1.67
CA SER A 1048 -4.89 24.41 0.33
C SER A 1048 -3.75 23.37 0.28
N GLY A 1049 -3.03 23.16 1.39
CA GLY A 1049 -1.98 22.14 1.50
C GLY A 1049 -2.44 20.79 2.03
N SER A 1050 -3.56 20.71 2.77
CA SER A 1050 -3.92 19.50 3.52
C SER A 1050 -4.73 18.47 2.72
N ASP A 1051 -5.38 18.91 1.65
CA ASP A 1051 -6.39 18.12 0.94
C ASP A 1051 -6.16 18.02 -0.57
N ARG A 1052 -4.97 18.43 -1.04
CA ARG A 1052 -4.64 18.45 -2.46
C ARG A 1052 -4.67 17.02 -3.04
N PRO A 1053 -5.46 16.75 -4.11
CA PRO A 1053 -5.52 15.42 -4.71
C PRO A 1053 -4.16 14.95 -5.25
N PRO A 1054 -3.87 13.63 -5.24
CA PRO A 1054 -2.60 13.09 -5.72
C PRO A 1054 -2.38 13.42 -7.19
N GLY A 1055 -1.17 13.84 -7.56
CA GLY A 1055 -0.82 14.24 -8.93
C GLY A 1055 -1.22 15.68 -9.31
N VAL A 1056 -1.93 16.42 -8.45
CA VAL A 1056 -2.29 17.83 -8.68
C VAL A 1056 -1.21 18.75 -8.13
N THR A 1057 -0.73 19.69 -8.96
CA THR A 1057 0.25 20.71 -8.55
C THR A 1057 -0.40 21.85 -7.75
N ALA A 1058 0.37 22.60 -6.95
CA ALA A 1058 -0.16 23.75 -6.21
C ALA A 1058 -0.81 24.82 -7.13
N ARG A 1059 -0.25 25.03 -8.33
CA ARG A 1059 -0.81 25.96 -9.33
C ARG A 1059 -2.15 25.47 -9.88
N GLN A 1060 -2.28 24.17 -10.16
CA GLN A 1060 -3.54 23.58 -10.62
C GLN A 1060 -4.62 23.62 -9.54
N TYR A 1061 -4.26 23.36 -8.28
CA TYR A 1061 -5.17 23.49 -7.15
C TYR A 1061 -5.68 24.93 -7.01
N ALA A 1062 -4.77 25.92 -7.03
CA ALA A 1062 -5.15 27.34 -6.97
C ALA A 1062 -6.03 27.77 -8.16
N LEU A 1063 -5.74 27.25 -9.36
CA LEU A 1063 -6.58 27.47 -10.54
C LEU A 1063 -7.98 26.88 -10.37
N GLY A 1064 -8.08 25.65 -9.87
CA GLY A 1064 -9.36 25.00 -9.55
C GLY A 1064 -10.16 25.83 -8.55
N PHE A 1065 -9.52 26.30 -7.48
CA PHE A 1065 -10.13 27.16 -6.46
C PHE A 1065 -10.66 28.47 -7.05
N ALA A 1066 -9.85 29.16 -7.86
CA ALA A 1066 -10.24 30.41 -8.49
C ALA A 1066 -11.42 30.21 -9.48
N LEU A 1067 -11.39 29.14 -10.28
CA LEU A 1067 -12.46 28.81 -11.22
C LEU A 1067 -13.76 28.43 -10.51
N ASP A 1068 -13.70 27.82 -9.33
CA ASP A 1068 -14.89 27.52 -8.52
C ASP A 1068 -15.56 28.79 -7.97
N VAL A 1069 -14.77 29.76 -7.48
CA VAL A 1069 -15.30 31.08 -7.07
C VAL A 1069 -15.92 31.81 -8.27
N LEU A 1070 -15.25 31.78 -9.43
CA LEU A 1070 -15.76 32.41 -10.65
C LEU A 1070 -17.04 31.73 -11.17
N GLY A 1071 -17.10 30.40 -11.16
CA GLY A 1071 -18.30 29.62 -11.47
C GLY A 1071 -19.44 29.99 -10.52
N SER A 1072 -19.16 30.08 -9.22
CA SER A 1072 -20.14 30.50 -8.21
C SER A 1072 -20.70 31.91 -8.44
N ALA A 1073 -19.87 32.84 -8.92
CA ALA A 1073 -20.31 34.17 -9.32
C ALA A 1073 -21.19 34.13 -10.57
N LEU A 1074 -20.77 33.35 -11.58
CA LEU A 1074 -21.49 33.19 -12.83
C LEU A 1074 -22.85 32.52 -12.62
N HIS A 1075 -22.92 31.49 -11.78
CA HIS A 1075 -24.16 30.83 -11.38
C HIS A 1075 -25.15 31.81 -10.72
N GLY A 1076 -24.67 32.64 -9.79
CA GLY A 1076 -25.49 33.69 -9.16
C GLY A 1076 -26.01 34.75 -10.17
N LEU A 1077 -25.20 35.08 -11.18
CA LEU A 1077 -25.60 35.95 -12.28
C LEU A 1077 -26.68 35.31 -13.17
N ILE A 1078 -26.52 34.02 -13.51
CA ILE A 1078 -27.49 33.25 -14.31
C ILE A 1078 -28.87 33.24 -13.62
N PHE A 1079 -28.91 33.05 -12.29
CA PHE A 1079 -30.17 33.14 -11.54
C PHE A 1079 -30.80 34.53 -11.63
N ALA A 1080 -30.02 35.60 -11.42
CA ALA A 1080 -30.54 36.97 -11.49
C ALA A 1080 -31.08 37.35 -12.87
N LEU A 1081 -30.38 36.95 -13.95
CA LEU A 1081 -30.82 37.18 -15.33
C LEU A 1081 -32.05 36.33 -15.68
N SER A 1082 -32.08 35.08 -15.23
CA SER A 1082 -33.24 34.19 -15.43
C SER A 1082 -34.49 34.73 -14.73
N GLU A 1083 -34.35 35.28 -13.50
CA GLU A 1083 -35.45 35.97 -12.81
C GLU A 1083 -35.91 37.21 -13.59
N LEU A 1084 -34.98 37.97 -14.17
CA LEU A 1084 -35.32 39.13 -15.00
C LEU A 1084 -36.12 38.72 -16.26
N VAL A 1085 -35.73 37.63 -16.93
CA VAL A 1085 -36.45 37.09 -18.09
C VAL A 1085 -37.87 36.68 -17.71
N PHE A 1086 -38.05 35.98 -16.58
CA PHE A 1086 -39.38 35.65 -16.07
C PHE A 1086 -40.20 36.88 -15.68
N ALA A 1087 -39.58 37.89 -15.09
CA ALA A 1087 -40.28 39.08 -14.61
C ALA A 1087 -40.65 40.06 -15.74
N ARG A 1088 -39.80 40.21 -16.77
CA ARG A 1088 -39.92 41.26 -17.78
C ARG A 1088 -40.30 40.78 -19.18
N VAL A 1089 -39.91 39.56 -19.56
CA VAL A 1089 -40.08 39.06 -20.93
C VAL A 1089 -41.21 38.05 -21.01
N LEU A 1090 -41.10 36.96 -20.24
CA LEU A 1090 -42.06 35.86 -20.28
C LEU A 1090 -43.31 36.13 -19.42
N GLY A 1091 -43.13 36.89 -18.33
CA GLY A 1091 -44.14 37.05 -17.29
C GLY A 1091 -44.28 35.77 -16.45
N ARG A 1092 -44.54 35.91 -15.15
CA ARG A 1092 -44.81 34.78 -14.24
C ARG A 1092 -46.22 34.20 -14.45
N ARG A 1093 -46.56 33.85 -15.70
CA ARG A 1093 -47.92 33.46 -16.12
C ARG A 1093 -48.26 32.01 -15.75
N SER A 1094 -47.34 31.08 -16.00
CA SER A 1094 -47.55 29.65 -15.77
C SER A 1094 -46.23 28.90 -15.64
N PHE A 1095 -46.24 27.75 -14.97
CA PHE A 1095 -45.04 26.95 -14.69
C PHE A 1095 -44.47 26.26 -15.93
N HIS A 1096 -45.26 25.99 -16.99
CA HIS A 1096 -44.73 25.37 -18.22
C HIS A 1096 -43.62 26.21 -18.89
N VAL A 1097 -43.64 27.53 -18.69
CA VAL A 1097 -42.62 28.46 -19.17
C VAL A 1097 -41.24 28.20 -18.53
N VAL A 1098 -41.21 27.62 -17.32
CA VAL A 1098 -39.96 27.18 -16.66
C VAL A 1098 -39.33 26.05 -17.45
N LEU A 1099 -40.14 25.08 -17.89
CA LEU A 1099 -39.68 23.96 -18.70
C LEU A 1099 -39.23 24.43 -20.09
N GLU A 1100 -39.94 25.38 -20.71
CA GLU A 1100 -39.56 25.99 -21.99
C GLU A 1100 -38.21 26.69 -21.91
N GLN A 1101 -38.04 27.58 -20.92
CA GLN A 1101 -36.77 28.27 -20.70
C GLN A 1101 -35.65 27.27 -20.41
N GLN A 1102 -35.88 26.26 -19.56
CA GLN A 1102 -34.85 25.29 -19.23
C GLN A 1102 -34.45 24.44 -20.44
N ALA A 1103 -35.40 23.99 -21.26
CA ALA A 1103 -35.11 23.24 -22.47
C ALA A 1103 -34.32 24.10 -23.49
N ALA A 1104 -34.74 25.35 -23.72
CA ALA A 1104 -34.09 26.25 -24.67
C ALA A 1104 -32.68 26.66 -24.23
N VAL A 1105 -32.49 27.01 -22.95
CA VAL A 1105 -31.20 27.39 -22.39
C VAL A 1105 -30.24 26.18 -22.38
N SER A 1106 -30.70 25.00 -21.95
CA SER A 1106 -29.88 23.78 -21.99
C SER A 1106 -29.53 23.38 -23.42
N LEU A 1107 -30.42 23.54 -24.40
CA LEU A 1107 -30.14 23.29 -25.82
C LEU A 1107 -29.06 24.25 -26.36
N CYS A 1108 -29.15 25.54 -26.06
CA CYS A 1108 -28.14 26.51 -26.46
C CYS A 1108 -26.78 26.20 -25.80
N ALA A 1109 -26.78 25.89 -24.50
CA ALA A 1109 -25.58 25.49 -23.79
C ALA A 1109 -24.96 24.20 -24.38
N PHE A 1110 -25.79 23.21 -24.70
CA PHE A 1110 -25.39 21.97 -25.37
C PHE A 1110 -24.73 22.23 -26.74
N ALA A 1111 -25.24 23.18 -27.51
CA ALA A 1111 -24.62 23.57 -28.78
C ALA A 1111 -23.21 24.16 -28.56
N PHE A 1112 -23.05 25.08 -27.60
CA PHE A 1112 -21.74 25.66 -27.27
C PHE A 1112 -20.74 24.61 -26.74
N THR A 1113 -21.16 23.75 -25.82
CA THR A 1113 -20.27 22.70 -25.29
C THR A 1113 -19.97 21.64 -26.32
N SER A 1114 -20.89 21.33 -27.25
CA SER A 1114 -20.63 20.40 -28.37
C SER A 1114 -19.59 20.97 -29.33
N ALA A 1115 -19.65 22.28 -29.62
CA ALA A 1115 -18.64 22.95 -30.44
C ALA A 1115 -17.26 22.94 -29.76
N GLY A 1116 -17.21 23.22 -28.44
CA GLY A 1116 -15.97 23.15 -27.67
C GLY A 1116 -15.40 21.72 -27.57
N LEU A 1117 -16.27 20.72 -27.40
CA LEU A 1117 -15.90 19.31 -27.38
C LEU A 1117 -15.35 18.84 -28.72
N ALA A 1118 -15.97 19.26 -29.83
CA ALA A 1118 -15.49 18.99 -31.18
C ALA A 1118 -14.10 19.62 -31.42
N ALA A 1119 -13.94 20.89 -31.05
CA ALA A 1119 -12.68 21.62 -31.19
C ALA A 1119 -11.53 21.01 -30.34
N ALA A 1120 -11.85 20.34 -29.24
CA ALA A 1120 -10.90 19.68 -28.36
C ALA A 1120 -10.66 18.18 -28.67
N GLU A 1121 -11.09 17.69 -29.84
CA GLU A 1121 -11.04 16.26 -30.22
C GLU A 1121 -11.68 15.33 -29.17
N GLY A 1122 -12.74 15.80 -28.52
CA GLY A 1122 -13.36 15.14 -27.38
C GLY A 1122 -14.16 13.88 -27.72
N PHE A 1123 -14.74 13.79 -28.93
CA PHE A 1123 -15.51 12.61 -29.34
C PHE A 1123 -14.63 11.35 -29.46
N PRO A 1124 -13.46 11.39 -30.13
CA PRO A 1124 -12.48 10.29 -30.04
C PRO A 1124 -11.94 10.05 -28.63
N ALA A 1125 -11.78 11.11 -27.82
CA ALA A 1125 -11.32 11.00 -26.44
C ALA A 1125 -12.30 10.19 -25.57
N MET A 1126 -13.62 10.38 -25.74
CA MET A 1126 -14.65 9.59 -25.02
C MET A 1126 -14.47 8.09 -25.23
N ARG A 1127 -14.19 7.63 -26.45
CA ARG A 1127 -13.95 6.20 -26.73
C ARG A 1127 -12.70 5.67 -26.02
N ARG A 1128 -11.63 6.47 -25.97
CA ARG A 1128 -10.39 6.12 -25.28
C ARG A 1128 -10.55 6.11 -23.75
N GLU A 1129 -11.29 7.07 -23.20
CA GLU A 1129 -11.61 7.12 -21.77
C GLU A 1129 -12.50 5.94 -21.37
N ALA A 1130 -13.56 5.65 -22.14
CA ALA A 1130 -14.46 4.52 -21.87
C ALA A 1130 -13.74 3.17 -21.85
N ALA A 1131 -12.78 2.95 -22.76
CA ALA A 1131 -11.98 1.72 -22.78
C ALA A 1131 -11.10 1.54 -21.52
N ARG A 1132 -10.62 2.63 -20.92
CA ARG A 1132 -9.79 2.60 -19.69
C ARG A 1132 -10.62 2.54 -18.42
N PHE A 1133 -11.75 3.25 -18.41
CA PHE A 1133 -12.68 3.36 -17.28
C PHE A 1133 -13.57 2.11 -17.14
N GLY A 1134 -13.75 1.36 -18.22
CA GLY A 1134 -14.75 0.29 -18.36
C GLY A 1134 -16.03 0.85 -18.98
N GLU A 1135 -16.40 0.34 -20.16
CA GLU A 1135 -17.42 0.99 -21.02
C GLU A 1135 -18.78 1.13 -20.33
N ALA A 1136 -19.25 0.09 -19.63
CA ALA A 1136 -20.52 0.11 -18.92
C ALA A 1136 -20.51 1.05 -17.71
N ALA A 1137 -19.42 1.08 -16.94
CA ALA A 1137 -19.26 1.97 -15.79
C ALA A 1137 -19.21 3.43 -16.25
N TYR A 1138 -18.41 3.72 -17.28
CA TYR A 1138 -18.30 5.04 -17.90
C TYR A 1138 -19.66 5.54 -18.41
N ALA A 1139 -20.39 4.70 -19.16
CA ALA A 1139 -21.72 5.04 -19.67
C ALA A 1139 -22.69 5.37 -18.53
N ASN A 1140 -22.70 4.58 -17.44
CA ASN A 1140 -23.53 4.87 -16.27
C ASN A 1140 -23.19 6.21 -15.63
N VAL A 1141 -21.90 6.51 -15.42
CA VAL A 1141 -21.48 7.80 -14.86
C VAL A 1141 -21.93 8.95 -15.77
N MET A 1142 -21.73 8.85 -17.08
CA MET A 1142 -22.14 9.90 -18.02
C MET A 1142 -23.67 10.10 -18.03
N VAL A 1143 -24.46 9.02 -18.09
CA VAL A 1143 -25.93 9.09 -18.12
C VAL A 1143 -26.47 9.68 -16.82
N TRP A 1144 -26.05 9.17 -15.66
CA TRP A 1144 -26.53 9.68 -14.38
C TRP A 1144 -26.04 11.10 -14.11
N THR A 1145 -24.86 11.49 -14.59
CA THR A 1145 -24.39 12.87 -14.51
C THR A 1145 -25.30 13.79 -15.33
N ALA A 1146 -25.65 13.42 -16.58
CA ALA A 1146 -26.56 14.20 -17.42
C ALA A 1146 -27.96 14.34 -16.79
N VAL A 1147 -28.51 13.25 -16.25
CA VAL A 1147 -29.84 13.25 -15.59
C VAL A 1147 -29.83 14.14 -14.35
N THR A 1148 -28.84 13.95 -13.46
CA THR A 1148 -28.79 14.65 -12.18
C THR A 1148 -28.50 16.14 -12.33
N PHE A 1149 -27.60 16.54 -13.25
CA PHE A 1149 -27.41 17.96 -13.57
C PHE A 1149 -28.70 18.59 -14.09
N GLN A 1150 -29.36 17.95 -15.06
CA GLN A 1150 -30.56 18.54 -15.66
C GLN A 1150 -31.71 18.69 -14.66
N LEU A 1151 -31.93 17.69 -13.80
CA LEU A 1151 -32.92 17.76 -12.73
C LEU A 1151 -32.58 18.82 -11.68
N GLY A 1152 -31.30 18.96 -11.32
CA GLY A 1152 -30.82 19.98 -10.39
C GLY A 1152 -31.06 21.40 -10.91
N VAL A 1153 -30.65 21.67 -12.16
CA VAL A 1153 -30.83 22.99 -12.79
C VAL A 1153 -32.32 23.30 -12.99
N LEU A 1154 -33.12 22.32 -13.42
CA LEU A 1154 -34.57 22.49 -13.52
C LEU A 1154 -35.20 22.83 -12.16
N GLY A 1155 -34.80 22.14 -11.10
CA GLY A 1155 -35.24 22.43 -9.73
C GLY A 1155 -34.87 23.84 -9.27
N GLY A 1156 -33.64 24.28 -9.58
CA GLY A 1156 -33.17 25.64 -9.32
C GLY A 1156 -33.99 26.70 -10.05
N THR A 1157 -34.21 26.53 -11.36
CA THR A 1157 -35.02 27.43 -12.18
C THR A 1157 -36.49 27.45 -11.73
N GLY A 1158 -37.04 26.32 -11.27
CA GLY A 1158 -38.38 26.24 -10.68
C GLY A 1158 -38.50 27.00 -9.35
N ALA A 1159 -37.54 26.83 -8.44
CA ALA A 1159 -37.49 27.57 -7.18
C ALA A 1159 -37.32 29.08 -7.42
N LEU A 1160 -36.50 29.45 -8.41
CA LEU A 1160 -36.30 30.82 -8.87
C LEU A 1160 -37.61 31.46 -9.37
N PHE A 1161 -38.36 30.74 -10.21
CA PHE A 1161 -39.64 31.21 -10.76
C PHE A 1161 -40.70 31.41 -9.69
N LEU A 1162 -40.81 30.46 -8.75
CA LEU A 1162 -41.81 30.47 -7.68
C LEU A 1162 -41.50 31.49 -6.58
N ALA A 1163 -40.23 31.84 -6.38
CA ALA A 1163 -39.80 32.71 -5.31
C ALA A 1163 -38.90 33.87 -5.80
N SER A 1164 -37.58 33.70 -5.69
CA SER A 1164 -36.59 34.74 -6.02
C SER A 1164 -35.19 34.16 -6.21
N THR A 1165 -34.29 34.95 -6.82
CA THR A 1165 -32.85 34.65 -6.95
C THR A 1165 -32.20 34.35 -5.60
N VAL A 1166 -32.61 35.08 -4.56
CA VAL A 1166 -32.00 34.92 -3.24
C VAL A 1166 -32.40 33.58 -2.61
N LEU A 1167 -33.67 33.15 -2.75
CA LEU A 1167 -34.10 31.84 -2.24
C LEU A 1167 -33.41 30.69 -2.99
N ALA A 1168 -33.28 30.80 -4.32
CA ALA A 1168 -32.53 29.81 -5.11
C ALA A 1168 -31.06 29.72 -4.65
N GLY A 1169 -30.40 30.87 -4.44
CA GLY A 1169 -29.04 30.90 -3.87
C GLY A 1169 -28.95 30.29 -2.48
N VAL A 1170 -29.98 30.43 -1.65
CA VAL A 1170 -30.06 29.84 -0.30
C VAL A 1170 -30.16 28.31 -0.38
N LEU A 1171 -31.04 27.78 -1.22
CA LEU A 1171 -31.13 26.34 -1.46
C LEU A 1171 -29.82 25.78 -2.03
N ASN A 1172 -29.13 26.56 -2.88
CA ASN A 1172 -27.82 26.18 -3.41
C ASN A 1172 -26.74 26.13 -2.32
N ALA A 1173 -26.80 26.99 -1.30
CA ALA A 1173 -25.90 26.92 -0.15
C ALA A 1173 -26.22 25.74 0.79
N VAL A 1174 -27.50 25.35 0.94
CA VAL A 1174 -27.89 24.18 1.75
C VAL A 1174 -27.34 22.86 1.18
N ARG A 1175 -27.11 22.79 -0.14
CA ARG A 1175 -26.48 21.63 -0.77
C ARG A 1175 -25.05 21.37 -0.28
N VAL A 1176 -24.38 22.39 0.26
CA VAL A 1176 -22.96 22.35 0.61
C VAL A 1176 -22.68 21.34 1.73
N PRO A 1177 -23.35 21.41 2.90
CA PRO A 1177 -23.24 20.36 3.92
C PRO A 1177 -23.54 18.95 3.41
N LEU A 1178 -24.58 18.80 2.58
CA LEU A 1178 -24.96 17.50 2.03
C LEU A 1178 -23.84 16.91 1.16
N THR A 1179 -23.29 17.73 0.26
CA THR A 1179 -22.22 17.32 -0.66
C THR A 1179 -20.92 17.04 0.10
N SER A 1180 -20.54 17.90 1.05
CA SER A 1180 -19.31 17.75 1.83
C SER A 1180 -19.33 16.49 2.70
N VAL A 1181 -20.45 16.20 3.38
CA VAL A 1181 -20.58 14.98 4.19
C VAL A 1181 -20.59 13.73 3.30
N ALA A 1182 -21.34 13.76 2.20
CA ALA A 1182 -21.38 12.66 1.24
C ALA A 1182 -20.00 12.35 0.63
N ALA A 1183 -19.22 13.38 0.27
CA ALA A 1183 -17.88 13.22 -0.27
C ALA A 1183 -16.92 12.53 0.73
N VAL A 1184 -17.06 12.84 2.01
CA VAL A 1184 -16.26 12.17 3.07
C VAL A 1184 -16.65 10.70 3.22
N ILE A 1185 -17.95 10.38 3.14
CA ILE A 1185 -18.43 9.01 3.29
C ILE A 1185 -18.01 8.14 2.10
N TRP A 1186 -18.15 8.64 0.87
CA TRP A 1186 -17.94 7.83 -0.34
C TRP A 1186 -16.53 7.90 -0.93
N PHE A 1187 -15.85 9.05 -0.84
CA PHE A 1187 -14.51 9.23 -1.41
C PHE A 1187 -13.41 9.29 -0.35
N HIS A 1188 -13.76 9.23 0.94
CA HIS A 1188 -12.82 9.42 2.05
C HIS A 1188 -12.04 10.74 1.92
N ASP A 1189 -12.69 11.78 1.39
CA ASP A 1189 -12.12 13.12 1.27
C ASP A 1189 -11.57 13.59 2.63
N PRO A 1190 -10.32 14.09 2.70
CA PRO A 1190 -9.75 14.55 3.96
C PRO A 1190 -10.52 15.77 4.48
N MET A 1191 -10.97 15.66 5.74
CA MET A 1191 -11.63 16.74 6.47
C MET A 1191 -10.72 17.31 7.55
N SER A 1192 -10.03 18.40 7.21
CA SER A 1192 -9.27 19.19 8.16
C SER A 1192 -10.19 19.95 9.13
N GLY A 1193 -9.63 20.41 10.25
CA GLY A 1193 -10.32 21.34 11.15
C GLY A 1193 -10.79 22.61 10.43
N PHE A 1194 -10.09 23.08 9.39
CA PHE A 1194 -10.50 24.25 8.60
C PHE A 1194 -11.74 24.00 7.78
N LYS A 1195 -11.85 22.84 7.13
CA LYS A 1195 -13.06 22.49 6.37
C LYS A 1195 -14.26 22.29 7.29
N ILE A 1196 -14.06 21.67 8.45
CA ILE A 1196 -15.11 21.52 9.47
C ILE A 1196 -15.57 22.91 9.94
N LEU A 1197 -14.63 23.81 10.21
CA LEU A 1197 -14.92 25.18 10.58
C LEU A 1197 -15.68 25.93 9.47
N ALA A 1198 -15.23 25.83 8.22
CA ALA A 1198 -15.88 26.45 7.06
C ALA A 1198 -17.31 25.91 6.85
N LEU A 1199 -17.52 24.61 7.08
CA LEU A 1199 -18.82 23.98 7.05
C LEU A 1199 -19.75 24.56 8.12
N VAL A 1200 -19.27 24.67 9.37
CA VAL A 1200 -20.04 25.29 10.48
C VAL A 1200 -20.37 26.75 10.19
N ILE A 1201 -19.41 27.52 9.68
CA ILE A 1201 -19.59 28.92 9.27
C ILE A 1201 -20.65 29.02 8.17
N THR A 1202 -20.64 28.11 7.19
CA THR A 1202 -21.63 28.10 6.10
C THR A 1202 -23.05 27.81 6.63
N VAL A 1203 -23.20 26.86 7.55
CA VAL A 1203 -24.47 26.56 8.21
C VAL A 1203 -24.97 27.76 9.03
N TRP A 1204 -24.07 28.47 9.72
CA TRP A 1204 -24.42 29.69 10.44
C TRP A 1204 -24.80 30.85 9.52
N GLY A 1205 -24.08 31.05 8.40
CA GLY A 1205 -24.45 32.02 7.38
C GLY A 1205 -25.87 31.78 6.86
N PHE A 1206 -26.20 30.52 6.57
CA PHE A 1206 -27.55 30.10 6.20
C PHE A 1206 -28.59 30.38 7.29
N ALA A 1207 -28.33 29.97 8.54
CA ALA A 1207 -29.27 30.19 9.65
C ALA A 1207 -29.54 31.68 9.90
N SER A 1208 -28.50 32.52 9.78
CA SER A 1208 -28.62 33.99 9.91
C SER A 1208 -29.57 34.57 8.87
N TYR A 1209 -29.48 34.09 7.63
CA TYR A 1209 -30.38 34.51 6.56
C TYR A 1209 -31.84 34.13 6.84
N MET A 1210 -32.08 32.87 7.23
CA MET A 1210 -33.43 32.35 7.49
C MET A 1210 -34.15 33.12 8.60
N VAL A 1211 -33.45 33.41 9.70
CA VAL A 1211 -34.02 34.12 10.86
C VAL A 1211 -34.44 35.55 10.50
N GLY A 1212 -33.62 36.29 9.75
CA GLY A 1212 -33.97 37.66 9.42
C GLY A 1212 -35.07 37.78 8.36
N HIS A 1213 -35.22 36.80 7.46
CA HIS A 1213 -36.34 36.79 6.52
C HIS A 1213 -37.69 36.53 7.22
N ALA A 1214 -37.71 35.73 8.31
CA ALA A 1214 -38.91 35.52 9.12
C ALA A 1214 -39.35 36.79 9.89
N SER A 1215 -38.39 37.64 10.29
CA SER A 1215 -38.67 38.85 11.07
C SER A 1215 -39.15 40.05 10.23
N VAL A 1216 -38.79 40.14 8.94
CA VAL A 1216 -39.24 41.25 8.06
C VAL A 1216 -40.74 41.17 7.75
N LYS A 1217 -41.34 39.97 7.71
CA LYS A 1217 -42.80 39.81 7.54
C LYS A 1217 -43.61 40.37 8.72
N LYS A 1218 -42.99 40.52 9.89
CA LYS A 1218 -43.63 41.06 11.11
C LYS A 1218 -43.85 42.58 11.07
N THR A 1219 -43.22 43.31 10.16
CA THR A 1219 -43.30 44.79 10.08
C THR A 1219 -44.18 45.30 8.93
N SER A 1220 -44.70 44.42 8.06
CA SER A 1220 -45.62 44.79 6.98
C SER A 1220 -47.08 44.45 7.25
N ALA A 1221 -47.39 43.99 8.46
CA ALA A 1221 -48.74 43.59 8.89
C ALA A 1221 -49.15 44.27 10.21
N SER A 1222 -48.59 45.44 10.49
CA SER A 1222 -49.04 46.35 11.56
C SER A 1222 -49.39 47.69 10.97
#